data_AF-A0A6P7IL55-F1
#
_entry.id   AF-A0A6P7IL55-F1
#
_cell.length_a   1.000
_cell.length_b   1.000
_cell.length_c   1.000
_cell.angle_alpha   90.00
_cell.angle_beta   90.00
_cell.angle_gamma   90.00
#
_symmetry.space_group_name_H-M   'P 1'
#
loop_
_entity.id
_entity.type
_entity.pdbx_description
1 polymer ?
#
loop_
_entity_poly.entity_id
_entity_poly.type
_entity_poly.pdbx_seq_one_letter_code
_entity_poly.pdbx_strand_id
1 'polypeptide(L)'
;MEVGSLPVELWRVILAYLPLPDLGRCCQVCRAWRELILSLDKTRWKQLCLRCPECRHPNWPSRPHMEPPSWREALKQHAIATRTWTQNGPELQSTACLIFFRRRKDRRVWHVGPGCEFETLRGALGVVGPYDRVVLHPGVYEEQAEVTLKVPVELVGLGRLGEVALLVCMEQQCPTARLCNLVFMPPWFSTVVYKTSWGHVQIDNCNFEGAQLQVRGPGTCQARFCSFSQGSSVQLLGVVLSLLDSCDFSGSDTASVTVEGPPVFEKNWACKHMAALARTFPSCGMSAHNSSPKGPQAGFTGGPQHLDAHLKKEHVSMEDWKRRTGVDAVCQGTIIEDGWSEGEHSEVEEENHDGGGTNNIKKQFTLDYKIPFDNHGLSHLLKHQPDGSLPLASSPDPPSVTPELLTLQQELDRDPDSHMLAVSTRGCILTRCLFRDGKGGLHMSNFGQARLEENVFRGLNYAVRCIQNSIIVMLRNEVCECRASGVFLRLSAEGLIAENNIHSNGEAGLDIRKGANPTVVCNKIHSGLRSGVVVLGNGKGAIRSNQIYNNKEAGVYILFSGNPVVSGNHIFQGLAAGIAINENGRGIITENVIRENQWGGVDIRRGGDPILKNNYICYGYSDGVVVGERGRGVIEGNHVYCNKGCGVWVMSSSLPQLLGNYIIHNCMYGLAVFCRKDPENIEAREGNWAGQEGIGGDGISGERREGEGREGQENFNDEGELFAWESDLDSEDERHSARRSISVALVESNCISYNGAVGLYVKSSEALNVFANLVNSNHGPGIAVLQSSQLTRLVANCILENGRGGVTVEKDCRVELRGNGIYGNSGHGVSFCGNGQIVENDVIGNLGYGIQVSGSVDIKVLRNRVQPAQGCAISVLGPVKGVVHDNLLFQGHPGSKKTLLHMDLCNESCVLRNNSIQGHNNRRYNCCFYNTFALNYTKCKCSAVLTQICSSPF
;
A
#
# COMPACT_ATOMS: atom_id res chain seq x y z
N MET A 1 -50.25 -31.47 19.03
CA MET A 1 -50.60 -30.76 17.77
C MET A 1 -49.55 -31.12 16.75
N GLU A 2 -49.92 -31.89 15.73
CA GLU A 2 -49.05 -32.14 14.59
C GLU A 2 -48.97 -30.88 13.72
N VAL A 3 -47.77 -30.52 13.27
CA VAL A 3 -47.47 -29.28 12.51
C VAL A 3 -48.09 -29.30 11.10
N GLY A 4 -48.89 -30.30 10.75
CA GLY A 4 -49.40 -30.54 9.39
C GLY A 4 -50.79 -30.00 9.05
N SER A 5 -51.58 -29.48 9.99
CA SER A 5 -52.98 -29.11 9.70
C SER A 5 -53.19 -27.66 9.25
N LEU A 6 -52.22 -26.78 9.48
CA LEU A 6 -52.29 -25.37 9.11
C LEU A 6 -51.11 -25.04 8.18
N PRO A 7 -51.34 -24.26 7.10
CA PRO A 7 -50.27 -23.75 6.26
C PRO A 7 -49.18 -23.04 7.07
N VAL A 8 -47.93 -23.16 6.65
CA VAL A 8 -46.76 -22.55 7.31
C VAL A 8 -46.94 -21.04 7.47
N GLU A 9 -47.59 -20.40 6.50
CA GLU A 9 -47.94 -18.98 6.49
C GLU A 9 -48.91 -18.63 7.64
N LEU A 10 -49.90 -19.48 7.89
CA LEU A 10 -50.86 -19.32 8.98
C LEU A 10 -50.19 -19.53 10.34
N TRP A 11 -49.30 -20.51 10.46
CA TRP A 11 -48.50 -20.67 11.67
C TRP A 11 -47.59 -19.47 11.93
N ARG A 12 -46.98 -18.91 10.88
CA ARG A 12 -46.18 -17.68 10.99
C ARG A 12 -47.02 -16.51 11.49
N VAL A 13 -48.30 -16.43 11.09
CA VAL A 13 -49.27 -15.43 11.58
C VAL A 13 -49.78 -15.73 12.98
N ILE A 14 -49.84 -16.98 13.43
CA ILE A 14 -50.26 -17.32 14.81
C ILE A 14 -49.11 -17.08 15.79
N LEU A 15 -47.94 -17.66 15.50
CA LEU A 15 -46.70 -17.47 16.25
C LEU A 15 -46.29 -16.00 16.30
N ALA A 16 -46.79 -15.21 15.36
CA ALA A 16 -46.63 -13.78 15.32
C ALA A 16 -47.01 -13.05 16.62
N TYR A 17 -48.10 -13.50 17.23
CA TYR A 17 -48.75 -12.82 18.35
C TYR A 17 -48.30 -13.37 19.71
N LEU A 18 -47.37 -14.34 19.74
CA LEU A 18 -46.88 -14.93 20.98
C LEU A 18 -45.76 -14.10 21.63
N PRO A 19 -45.77 -13.95 22.96
CA PRO A 19 -44.67 -13.38 23.73
C PRO A 19 -43.35 -14.18 23.59
N LEU A 20 -42.21 -13.51 23.76
CA LEU A 20 -40.88 -14.13 23.60
C LEU A 20 -40.62 -15.36 24.49
N PRO A 21 -41.04 -15.39 25.78
CA PRO A 21 -40.91 -16.58 26.61
C PRO A 21 -41.70 -17.78 26.07
N ASP A 22 -42.81 -17.53 25.39
CA ASP A 22 -43.69 -18.57 24.84
C ASP A 22 -43.14 -19.09 23.51
N LEU A 23 -42.59 -18.21 22.67
CA LEU A 23 -41.82 -18.60 21.48
C LEU A 23 -40.61 -19.46 21.85
N GLY A 24 -39.87 -19.07 22.90
CA GLY A 24 -38.75 -19.84 23.44
C GLY A 24 -39.17 -21.24 23.91
N ARG A 25 -40.33 -21.33 24.59
CA ARG A 25 -40.92 -22.62 24.98
C ARG A 25 -41.35 -23.45 23.76
N CYS A 26 -41.95 -22.84 22.74
CA CYS A 26 -42.31 -23.51 21.49
C CYS A 26 -41.10 -24.08 20.73
N CYS A 27 -39.97 -23.36 20.69
CA CYS A 27 -38.71 -23.84 20.09
C CYS A 27 -38.16 -25.12 20.75
N GLN A 28 -38.50 -25.35 22.02
CA GLN A 28 -38.03 -26.50 22.79
C GLN A 28 -38.91 -27.74 22.62
N VAL A 29 -40.09 -27.60 21.99
CA VAL A 29 -41.06 -28.69 21.84
C VAL A 29 -40.55 -29.76 20.87
N CYS A 30 -40.11 -29.39 19.67
CA CYS A 30 -39.49 -30.31 18.72
C CYS A 30 -38.72 -29.56 17.62
N ARG A 31 -37.94 -30.31 16.82
CA ARG A 31 -37.14 -29.76 15.71
C ARG A 31 -37.99 -28.99 14.70
N ALA A 32 -39.19 -29.47 14.36
CA ALA A 32 -40.06 -28.79 13.40
C ALA A 32 -40.53 -27.40 13.88
N TRP A 33 -40.92 -27.28 15.17
CA TRP A 33 -41.26 -25.98 15.77
C TRP A 33 -40.06 -25.03 15.81
N ARG A 34 -38.86 -25.57 16.10
CA ARG A 34 -37.62 -24.79 16.07
C ARG A 34 -37.33 -24.24 14.68
N GLU A 35 -37.37 -25.06 13.64
CA GLU A 35 -37.15 -24.61 12.25
C GLU A 35 -38.23 -23.62 11.77
N LEU A 36 -39.49 -23.84 12.16
CA LEU A 36 -40.60 -22.94 11.84
C LEU A 36 -40.42 -21.56 12.48
N ILE A 37 -39.98 -21.50 13.74
CA ILE A 37 -39.70 -20.25 14.45
C ILE A 37 -38.45 -19.57 13.88
N LEU A 38 -37.40 -20.33 13.54
CA LEU A 38 -36.23 -19.82 12.81
C LEU A 38 -36.61 -19.28 11.42
N SER A 39 -37.69 -19.77 10.80
CA SER A 39 -38.16 -19.25 9.52
C SER A 39 -38.82 -17.86 9.60
N LEU A 40 -39.09 -17.34 10.80
CA LEU A 40 -39.55 -15.96 11.05
C LEU A 40 -38.40 -14.93 11.06
N ASP A 41 -37.15 -15.40 10.95
CA ASP A 41 -35.93 -14.74 11.45
C ASP A 41 -35.20 -13.86 10.43
N LYS A 42 -35.86 -12.78 9.98
CA LYS A 42 -35.15 -11.60 9.45
C LYS A 42 -35.63 -10.27 10.03
N THR A 43 -36.88 -10.17 10.46
CA THR A 43 -37.48 -8.87 10.85
C THR A 43 -38.18 -8.89 12.20
N ARG A 44 -38.67 -10.03 12.67
CA ARG A 44 -39.57 -10.08 13.83
C ARG A 44 -38.87 -10.07 15.18
N TRP A 45 -37.77 -10.81 15.32
CA TRP A 45 -36.98 -10.78 16.54
C TRP A 45 -36.36 -9.39 16.76
N LYS A 46 -35.90 -8.73 15.68
CA LYS A 46 -35.51 -7.31 15.70
C LYS A 46 -36.63 -6.41 16.23
N GLN A 47 -37.86 -6.56 15.74
CA GLN A 47 -39.00 -5.77 16.22
C GLN A 47 -39.41 -6.07 17.67
N LEU A 48 -39.32 -7.33 18.11
CA LEU A 48 -39.70 -7.73 19.47
C LEU A 48 -38.61 -7.42 20.51
N CYS A 49 -37.34 -7.66 20.21
CA CYS A 49 -36.21 -7.29 21.09
C CYS A 49 -35.96 -5.78 21.15
N LEU A 50 -36.18 -5.02 20.07
CA LEU A 50 -36.15 -3.55 20.13
C LEU A 50 -37.33 -2.97 20.92
N ARG A 51 -38.43 -3.73 21.08
CA ARG A 51 -39.63 -3.32 21.83
C ARG A 51 -39.68 -3.83 23.28
N CYS A 52 -38.74 -4.69 23.71
CA CYS A 52 -38.58 -5.13 25.10
C CYS A 52 -37.36 -4.46 25.75
N PRO A 53 -37.49 -3.21 26.23
CA PRO A 53 -36.39 -2.49 26.89
C PRO A 53 -35.87 -3.18 28.16
N GLU A 54 -36.68 -4.04 28.80
CA GLU A 54 -36.34 -4.73 30.05
C GLU A 54 -35.24 -5.80 29.90
N CYS A 55 -35.11 -6.39 28.72
CA CYS A 55 -34.13 -7.46 28.44
C CYS A 55 -32.89 -6.93 27.70
N ARG A 56 -32.80 -5.61 27.50
CA ARG A 56 -31.79 -4.96 26.67
C ARG A 56 -30.75 -4.28 27.57
N HIS A 57 -29.48 -4.58 27.36
CA HIS A 57 -28.43 -3.73 27.92
C HIS A 57 -28.55 -2.32 27.30
N PRO A 58 -28.56 -1.24 28.09
CA PRO A 58 -28.83 0.13 27.59
C PRO A 58 -27.97 0.53 26.38
N ASN A 59 -26.72 0.03 26.35
CA ASN A 59 -25.73 0.34 25.31
C ASN A 59 -25.60 -0.73 24.19
N TRP A 60 -26.54 -1.69 24.06
CA TRP A 60 -26.51 -2.75 23.04
C TRP A 60 -27.78 -2.79 22.17
N PRO A 61 -27.75 -3.14 20.87
CA PRO A 61 -26.55 -3.32 20.05
C PRO A 61 -25.84 -1.99 19.78
N SER A 62 -24.52 -2.06 19.68
CA SER A 62 -23.63 -0.95 19.31
C SER A 62 -23.90 -0.40 17.89
N ARG A 63 -24.56 -1.18 17.04
CA ARG A 63 -24.99 -0.81 15.68
C ARG A 63 -26.44 -1.26 15.42
N PRO A 64 -27.48 -0.58 15.95
CA PRO A 64 -28.89 -1.00 15.79
C PRO A 64 -29.40 -0.93 14.34
N HIS A 65 -28.71 -0.18 13.50
CA HIS A 65 -28.99 0.03 12.08
C HIS A 65 -28.32 -1.00 11.16
N MET A 66 -27.31 -1.74 11.63
CA MET A 66 -26.61 -2.73 10.80
C MET A 66 -27.06 -4.15 11.16
N GLU A 67 -27.30 -4.97 10.14
CA GLU A 67 -27.68 -6.38 10.34
C GLU A 67 -26.43 -7.17 10.80
N PRO A 68 -26.49 -7.92 11.93
CA PRO A 68 -25.34 -8.68 12.39
C PRO A 68 -25.00 -9.80 11.38
N PRO A 69 -23.71 -10.11 11.17
CA PRO A 69 -23.27 -11.12 10.21
C PRO A 69 -23.73 -12.55 10.58
N SER A 70 -24.05 -12.78 11.86
CA SER A 70 -24.69 -14.00 12.35
C SER A 70 -25.64 -13.68 13.50
N TRP A 71 -26.94 -13.88 13.29
CA TRP A 71 -27.95 -13.72 14.34
C TRP A 71 -27.74 -14.69 15.51
N ARG A 72 -27.10 -15.84 15.28
CA ARG A 72 -26.73 -16.81 16.33
C ARG A 72 -25.66 -16.26 17.27
N GLU A 73 -24.63 -15.62 16.73
CA GLU A 73 -23.57 -15.01 17.54
C GLU A 73 -24.07 -13.71 18.18
N ALA A 74 -24.85 -12.88 17.46
CA ALA A 74 -25.47 -11.69 18.04
C ALA A 74 -26.44 -12.03 19.18
N LEU A 75 -27.21 -13.12 19.05
CA LEU A 75 -28.07 -13.65 20.11
C LEU A 75 -27.23 -14.17 21.29
N LYS A 76 -26.10 -14.83 21.04
CA LYS A 76 -25.19 -15.29 22.09
C LYS A 76 -24.53 -14.12 22.83
N GLN A 77 -24.03 -13.12 22.11
CA GLN A 77 -23.44 -11.89 22.66
C GLN A 77 -24.48 -11.06 23.41
N HIS A 78 -25.69 -10.92 22.86
CA HIS A 78 -26.82 -10.29 23.55
C HIS A 78 -27.21 -11.08 24.79
N ALA A 79 -27.33 -12.41 24.71
CA ALA A 79 -27.64 -13.26 25.84
C ALA A 79 -26.52 -13.21 26.88
N ILE A 80 -25.25 -13.07 26.50
CA ILE A 80 -24.14 -12.85 27.44
C ILE A 80 -24.24 -11.46 28.06
N ALA A 81 -24.42 -10.38 27.29
CA ALA A 81 -24.56 -9.02 27.79
C ALA A 81 -25.78 -8.87 28.71
N THR A 82 -26.91 -9.42 28.29
CA THR A 82 -28.17 -9.47 29.04
C THR A 82 -28.09 -10.44 30.20
N ARG A 83 -27.41 -11.58 30.13
CA ARG A 83 -27.19 -12.48 31.29
C ARG A 83 -26.22 -11.86 32.28
N THR A 84 -25.20 -11.15 31.82
CA THR A 84 -24.32 -10.33 32.66
C THR A 84 -25.12 -9.22 33.32
N TRP A 85 -26.06 -8.58 32.60
CA TRP A 85 -26.97 -7.57 33.13
C TRP A 85 -28.00 -8.14 34.12
N THR A 86 -28.68 -9.23 33.76
CA THR A 86 -29.81 -9.82 34.51
C THR A 86 -29.37 -10.75 35.63
N GLN A 87 -28.22 -11.44 35.54
CA GLN A 87 -27.64 -12.14 36.70
C GLN A 87 -27.03 -11.16 37.71
N ASN A 88 -26.57 -9.99 37.27
CA ASN A 88 -26.10 -8.91 38.16
C ASN A 88 -27.23 -7.98 38.63
N GLY A 89 -28.45 -8.13 38.10
CA GLY A 89 -29.63 -7.32 38.45
C GLY A 89 -30.10 -7.48 39.90
N PRO A 90 -29.99 -8.67 40.52
CA PRO A 90 -30.23 -8.84 41.97
C PRO A 90 -28.94 -8.76 42.80
N GLU A 91 -27.79 -9.17 42.26
CA GLU A 91 -26.49 -9.10 42.95
C GLU A 91 -25.38 -8.56 42.03
N LEU A 92 -25.07 -7.27 42.16
CA LEU A 92 -23.91 -6.60 41.56
C LEU A 92 -22.56 -7.16 42.11
N GLN A 93 -22.24 -8.45 41.90
CA GLN A 93 -21.05 -9.11 42.47
C GLN A 93 -20.01 -9.63 41.46
N SER A 94 -19.92 -9.09 40.25
CA SER A 94 -19.04 -9.66 39.22
C SER A 94 -18.09 -8.63 38.59
N THR A 95 -17.10 -8.15 39.34
CA THR A 95 -15.84 -7.65 38.77
C THR A 95 -14.66 -7.97 39.69
N ALA A 96 -13.48 -8.18 39.08
CA ALA A 96 -12.34 -8.83 39.72
C ALA A 96 -11.69 -8.05 40.89
N CYS A 97 -12.04 -6.77 41.10
CA CYS A 97 -11.68 -6.00 42.29
C CYS A 97 -12.47 -6.40 43.56
N LEU A 98 -13.48 -7.28 43.45
CA LEU A 98 -14.11 -7.87 44.64
C LEU A 98 -13.16 -8.70 45.48
N ILE A 99 -11.94 -9.02 45.02
CA ILE A 99 -10.93 -9.61 45.92
C ILE A 99 -10.66 -8.67 47.12
N PHE A 100 -10.82 -7.35 46.97
CA PHE A 100 -10.57 -6.36 48.02
C PHE A 100 -11.83 -5.76 48.66
N PHE A 101 -12.96 -5.70 47.94
CA PHE A 101 -14.28 -5.38 48.53
C PHE A 101 -14.98 -6.61 49.14
N ARG A 102 -14.36 -7.81 49.10
CA ARG A 102 -14.97 -9.05 49.63
C ARG A 102 -15.14 -8.98 51.15
N ARG A 103 -16.41 -8.83 51.54
CA ARG A 103 -17.07 -9.32 52.76
C ARG A 103 -16.25 -9.16 54.04
N ARG A 104 -16.04 -7.92 54.49
CA ARG A 104 -16.11 -7.72 55.96
C ARG A 104 -17.54 -8.04 56.37
N LYS A 105 -17.73 -8.90 57.38
CA LYS A 105 -19.05 -9.24 57.92
C LYS A 105 -19.80 -8.01 58.45
N ASP A 106 -19.05 -6.94 58.75
CA ASP A 106 -19.55 -5.72 59.39
C ASP A 106 -19.77 -4.56 58.40
N ARG A 107 -19.67 -4.80 57.09
CA ARG A 107 -19.90 -3.79 56.05
C ARG A 107 -21.33 -3.26 56.14
N ARG A 108 -21.51 -1.96 56.34
CA ARG A 108 -22.84 -1.32 56.35
C ARG A 108 -23.26 -0.88 54.96
N VAL A 109 -24.57 -0.89 54.74
CA VAL A 109 -25.22 -0.35 53.54
C VAL A 109 -26.01 0.86 53.98
N TRP A 110 -25.61 2.03 53.49
CA TRP A 110 -26.24 3.31 53.78
C TRP A 110 -27.17 3.68 52.63
N HIS A 111 -28.41 4.05 52.95
CA HIS A 111 -29.40 4.42 51.95
C HIS A 111 -29.56 5.94 51.89
N VAL A 112 -29.42 6.49 50.69
CA VAL A 112 -29.46 7.94 50.44
C VAL A 112 -30.59 8.25 49.46
N GLY A 113 -31.39 9.24 49.78
CA GLY A 113 -32.52 9.69 48.98
C GLY A 113 -33.66 10.27 49.83
N PRO A 114 -34.71 10.83 49.20
CA PRO A 114 -35.85 11.37 49.92
C PRO A 114 -36.49 10.32 50.84
N GLY A 115 -36.56 10.60 52.15
CA GLY A 115 -37.12 9.68 53.14
C GLY A 115 -36.23 8.48 53.52
N CYS A 116 -34.95 8.48 53.14
CA CYS A 116 -33.95 7.49 53.55
C CYS A 116 -33.14 7.95 54.77
N GLU A 117 -32.14 7.15 55.20
CA GLU A 117 -31.28 7.47 56.35
C GLU A 117 -30.53 8.80 56.17
N PHE A 118 -30.15 9.13 54.93
CA PHE A 118 -29.56 10.41 54.56
C PHE A 118 -30.30 11.00 53.36
N GLU A 119 -30.57 12.31 53.40
CA GLU A 119 -31.16 13.02 52.27
C GLU A 119 -30.11 13.46 51.24
N THR A 120 -28.87 13.68 51.67
CA THR A 120 -27.78 14.18 50.82
C THR A 120 -26.62 13.20 50.72
N LEU A 121 -25.95 13.19 49.57
CA LEU A 121 -24.77 12.35 49.34
C LEU A 121 -23.60 12.77 50.24
N ARG A 122 -23.38 14.07 50.43
CA ARG A 122 -22.36 14.61 51.34
C ARG A 122 -22.61 14.20 52.79
N GLY A 123 -23.87 14.20 53.24
CA GLY A 123 -24.23 13.75 54.59
C GLY A 123 -23.84 12.30 54.82
N ALA A 124 -24.18 11.41 53.88
CA ALA A 124 -23.82 9.99 53.95
C ALA A 124 -22.30 9.79 53.94
N LEU A 125 -21.58 10.40 52.99
CA LEU A 125 -20.12 10.28 52.87
C LEU A 125 -19.34 10.81 54.08
N GLY A 126 -19.96 11.66 54.91
CA GLY A 126 -19.38 12.12 56.17
C GLY A 126 -19.34 11.07 57.28
N VAL A 127 -20.20 10.05 57.21
CA VAL A 127 -20.38 9.03 58.27
C VAL A 127 -19.95 7.63 57.84
N VAL A 128 -19.88 7.39 56.52
CA VAL A 128 -19.49 6.12 55.90
C VAL A 128 -18.14 5.61 56.42
N GLY A 129 -18.09 4.33 56.81
CA GLY A 129 -16.87 3.65 57.22
C GLY A 129 -16.06 3.10 56.02
N PRO A 130 -14.80 2.71 56.22
CA PRO A 130 -14.00 2.12 55.15
C PRO A 130 -14.64 0.85 54.57
N TYR A 131 -14.77 0.84 53.25
CA TYR A 131 -15.37 -0.20 52.39
C TYR A 131 -16.88 -0.36 52.50
N ASP A 132 -17.60 0.55 53.14
CA ASP A 132 -19.07 0.52 53.20
C ASP A 132 -19.71 0.72 51.80
N ARG A 133 -21.00 0.41 51.70
CA ARG A 133 -21.81 0.61 50.49
C ARG A 133 -22.76 1.78 50.71
N VAL A 134 -22.84 2.67 49.75
CA VAL A 134 -23.85 3.74 49.71
C VAL A 134 -24.75 3.48 48.51
N VAL A 135 -26.03 3.31 48.77
CA VAL A 135 -27.06 3.05 47.77
C VAL A 135 -27.89 4.31 47.60
N LEU A 136 -27.82 4.89 46.41
CA LEU A 136 -28.57 6.08 46.02
C LEU A 136 -29.89 5.65 45.39
N HIS A 137 -31.00 6.10 45.96
CA HIS A 137 -32.33 5.86 45.39
C HIS A 137 -32.58 6.78 44.17
N PRO A 138 -33.52 6.43 43.28
CA PRO A 138 -33.88 7.26 42.13
C PRO A 138 -34.10 8.73 42.50
N GLY A 139 -33.43 9.63 41.78
CA GLY A 139 -33.43 11.05 42.08
C GLY A 139 -32.21 11.79 41.51
N VAL A 140 -32.26 13.12 41.65
CA VAL A 140 -31.19 14.03 41.26
C VAL A 140 -30.50 14.52 42.53
N TYR A 141 -29.20 14.28 42.64
CA TYR A 141 -28.38 14.71 43.78
C TYR A 141 -27.43 15.81 43.34
N GLU A 142 -27.65 17.01 43.84
CA GLU A 142 -26.84 18.19 43.54
C GLU A 142 -26.04 18.61 44.78
N GLU A 143 -24.73 18.78 44.60
CA GLU A 143 -23.83 19.23 45.67
C GLU A 143 -23.21 20.58 45.28
N GLN A 144 -23.36 21.57 46.16
CA GLN A 144 -22.94 22.96 45.88
C GLN A 144 -21.41 23.17 45.91
N ALA A 145 -20.66 22.16 46.34
CA ALA A 145 -19.20 22.21 46.45
C ALA A 145 -18.60 20.84 46.14
N GLU A 146 -17.29 20.81 45.96
CA GLU A 146 -16.53 19.58 45.80
C GLU A 146 -16.74 18.61 46.98
N VAL A 147 -16.83 17.32 46.66
CA VAL A 147 -17.05 16.22 47.60
C VAL A 147 -15.81 15.34 47.63
N THR A 148 -15.20 15.23 48.81
CA THR A 148 -13.98 14.44 49.00
C THR A 148 -14.28 13.02 49.48
N LEU A 149 -13.83 12.01 48.75
CA LEU A 149 -13.91 10.61 49.17
C LEU A 149 -12.71 10.28 50.07
N LYS A 150 -12.90 10.37 51.39
CA LYS A 150 -11.83 10.16 52.40
C LYS A 150 -11.57 8.69 52.72
N VAL A 151 -12.57 7.83 52.57
CA VAL A 151 -12.48 6.39 52.85
C VAL A 151 -12.84 5.59 51.61
N PRO A 152 -12.33 4.34 51.47
CA PRO A 152 -12.77 3.47 50.40
C PRO A 152 -14.28 3.26 50.45
N VAL A 153 -14.97 3.43 49.33
CA VAL A 153 -16.45 3.37 49.31
C VAL A 153 -16.95 2.80 47.99
N GLU A 154 -18.08 2.12 48.04
CA GLU A 154 -18.86 1.74 46.86
C GLU A 154 -20.12 2.61 46.79
N LEU A 155 -20.25 3.41 45.73
CA LEU A 155 -21.45 4.19 45.40
C LEU A 155 -22.24 3.45 44.32
N VAL A 156 -23.50 3.11 44.60
CA VAL A 156 -24.38 2.39 43.66
C VAL A 156 -25.70 3.11 43.49
N GLY A 157 -26.07 3.41 42.24
CA GLY A 157 -27.43 3.86 41.92
C GLY A 157 -28.41 2.68 41.90
N LEU A 158 -29.51 2.81 42.62
CA LEU A 158 -30.60 1.84 42.64
C LEU A 158 -31.56 2.11 41.48
N GLY A 159 -32.00 1.06 40.81
CA GLY A 159 -32.97 1.17 39.71
C GLY A 159 -32.33 1.06 38.32
N ARG A 160 -33.02 1.56 37.30
CA ARG A 160 -32.56 1.52 35.90
C ARG A 160 -31.49 2.60 35.67
N LEU A 161 -30.55 2.32 34.76
CA LEU A 161 -29.57 3.32 34.34
C LEU A 161 -30.31 4.56 33.80
N GLY A 162 -30.03 5.74 34.35
CA GLY A 162 -30.77 6.97 34.09
C GLY A 162 -31.58 7.50 35.28
N GLU A 163 -31.95 6.64 36.23
CA GLU A 163 -32.84 7.03 37.35
C GLU A 163 -32.10 7.75 38.49
N VAL A 164 -30.79 7.59 38.59
CA VAL A 164 -29.94 8.23 39.62
C VAL A 164 -28.93 9.14 38.93
N ALA A 165 -29.13 10.44 39.10
CA ALA A 165 -28.30 11.48 38.51
C ALA A 165 -27.53 12.26 39.57
N LEU A 166 -26.23 12.47 39.32
CA LEU A 166 -25.28 13.13 40.21
C LEU A 166 -24.74 14.39 39.54
N LEU A 167 -25.08 15.56 40.09
CA LEU A 167 -24.49 16.86 39.74
C LEU A 167 -23.45 17.21 40.80
N VAL A 168 -22.29 16.58 40.71
CA VAL A 168 -21.27 16.61 41.76
C VAL A 168 -19.86 16.63 41.16
N CYS A 169 -18.93 17.27 41.87
CA CYS A 169 -17.50 17.13 41.61
C CYS A 169 -16.90 16.28 42.75
N MET A 170 -16.39 15.09 42.42
CA MET A 170 -15.78 14.19 43.39
C MET A 170 -14.26 14.19 43.29
N GLU A 171 -13.58 14.37 44.42
CA GLU A 171 -12.14 14.16 44.56
C GLU A 171 -11.87 12.88 45.36
N GLN A 172 -11.11 11.94 44.78
CA GLN A 172 -10.66 10.76 45.49
C GLN A 172 -9.44 11.07 46.37
N GLN A 173 -9.60 10.92 47.68
CA GLN A 173 -8.52 10.96 48.68
C GLN A 173 -8.43 9.65 49.47
N CYS A 174 -8.81 8.54 48.84
CA CYS A 174 -8.73 7.20 49.42
C CYS A 174 -8.08 6.20 48.47
N PRO A 175 -7.59 5.05 48.95
CA PRO A 175 -6.90 4.08 48.10
C PRO A 175 -7.73 3.49 46.96
N THR A 176 -9.06 3.43 47.12
CA THR A 176 -9.95 2.91 46.08
C THR A 176 -11.40 3.37 46.22
N ALA A 177 -12.09 3.52 45.11
CA ALA A 177 -13.52 3.77 45.07
C ALA A 177 -14.18 2.95 43.95
N ARG A 178 -15.44 2.58 44.13
CA ARG A 178 -16.26 1.90 43.12
C ARG A 178 -17.53 2.70 42.86
N LEU A 179 -17.78 3.05 41.61
CA LEU A 179 -18.95 3.79 41.16
C LEU A 179 -19.74 2.89 40.20
N CYS A 180 -21.03 2.73 40.42
CA CYS A 180 -21.82 1.83 39.58
C CYS A 180 -23.27 2.29 39.38
N ASN A 181 -23.75 2.21 38.13
CA ASN A 181 -25.14 2.52 37.76
C ASN A 181 -25.55 3.96 38.09
N LEU A 182 -24.70 4.92 37.70
CA LEU A 182 -24.88 6.36 37.98
C LEU A 182 -24.84 7.17 36.69
N VAL A 183 -25.60 8.27 36.65
CA VAL A 183 -25.46 9.31 35.62
C VAL A 183 -24.70 10.48 36.23
N PHE A 184 -23.54 10.81 35.68
CA PHE A 184 -22.77 11.99 36.06
C PHE A 184 -23.06 13.14 35.11
N MET A 185 -23.41 14.28 35.71
CA MET A 185 -23.60 15.55 35.01
C MET A 185 -22.75 16.62 35.70
N PRO A 186 -22.22 17.61 34.96
CA PRO A 186 -21.39 18.65 35.54
C PRO A 186 -22.20 19.52 36.50
N PRO A 187 -21.71 19.80 37.72
CA PRO A 187 -22.26 20.89 38.54
C PRO A 187 -21.95 22.25 37.92
N TRP A 188 -22.68 23.29 38.36
CA TRP A 188 -22.56 24.66 37.80
C TRP A 188 -21.16 25.27 37.87
N PHE A 189 -20.28 24.79 38.76
CA PHE A 189 -18.94 25.33 39.00
C PHE A 189 -17.80 24.50 38.39
N SER A 190 -18.06 23.30 37.83
CA SER A 190 -17.01 22.43 37.30
C SER A 190 -17.57 21.46 36.26
N THR A 191 -16.86 21.31 35.13
CA THR A 191 -17.15 20.25 34.15
C THR A 191 -16.53 18.91 34.56
N VAL A 192 -15.53 18.92 35.44
CA VAL A 192 -14.90 17.71 35.98
C VAL A 192 -15.77 17.16 37.09
N VAL A 193 -16.32 15.96 36.89
CA VAL A 193 -17.23 15.29 37.83
C VAL A 193 -16.49 14.31 38.74
N TYR A 194 -15.35 13.81 38.29
CA TYR A 194 -14.54 12.87 39.05
C TYR A 194 -13.07 13.09 38.76
N LYS A 195 -12.27 13.32 39.81
CA LYS A 195 -10.83 13.45 39.74
C LYS A 195 -10.10 12.55 40.73
N THR A 196 -9.01 11.95 40.29
CA THR A 196 -8.12 11.15 41.13
C THR A 196 -6.67 11.32 40.72
N SER A 197 -5.78 11.48 41.70
CA SER A 197 -4.33 11.58 41.51
C SER A 197 -3.55 10.39 42.09
N TRP A 198 -4.23 9.51 42.84
CA TRP A 198 -3.63 8.34 43.47
C TRP A 198 -4.68 7.26 43.75
N GLY A 199 -4.22 6.01 43.92
CA GLY A 199 -5.12 4.88 44.14
C GLY A 199 -5.86 4.43 42.87
N HIS A 200 -6.99 3.72 43.05
CA HIS A 200 -7.70 3.07 41.95
C HIS A 200 -9.21 3.30 42.01
N VAL A 201 -9.78 3.86 40.93
CA VAL A 201 -11.23 3.96 40.75
C VAL A 201 -11.72 2.89 39.78
N GLN A 202 -12.82 2.23 40.14
CA GLN A 202 -13.58 1.38 39.25
C GLN A 202 -14.93 2.00 38.94
N ILE A 203 -15.27 2.12 37.67
CA ILE A 203 -16.52 2.70 37.17
C ILE A 203 -17.19 1.66 36.28
N ASP A 204 -18.31 1.09 36.72
CA ASP A 204 -19.03 0.07 35.96
C ASP A 204 -20.43 0.59 35.62
N ASN A 205 -20.80 0.58 34.33
CA ASN A 205 -22.14 0.93 33.86
C ASN A 205 -22.60 2.32 34.34
N CYS A 206 -21.83 3.36 34.00
CA CYS A 206 -22.18 4.75 34.30
C CYS A 206 -22.29 5.57 33.02
N ASN A 207 -23.19 6.54 33.00
CA ASN A 207 -23.31 7.52 31.91
C ASN A 207 -22.69 8.84 32.34
N PHE A 208 -21.97 9.48 31.43
CA PHE A 208 -21.39 10.80 31.59
C PHE A 208 -22.01 11.71 30.53
N GLU A 209 -22.71 12.76 30.95
CA GLU A 209 -23.36 13.73 30.06
C GLU A 209 -22.77 15.12 30.30
N GLY A 210 -22.02 15.65 29.33
CA GLY A 210 -21.31 16.94 29.46
C GLY A 210 -20.21 16.96 30.54
N ALA A 211 -19.72 15.79 30.95
CA ALA A 211 -18.92 15.60 32.16
C ALA A 211 -17.51 15.07 31.84
N GLN A 212 -16.50 15.55 32.58
CA GLN A 212 -15.11 15.14 32.40
C GLN A 212 -14.65 14.20 33.53
N LEU A 213 -14.02 13.09 33.16
CA LEU A 213 -13.32 12.18 34.05
C LEU A 213 -11.82 12.44 33.98
N GLN A 214 -11.20 12.85 35.09
CA GLN A 214 -9.78 13.18 35.14
C GLN A 214 -8.99 12.20 36.03
N VAL A 215 -7.94 11.60 35.47
CA VAL A 215 -7.07 10.67 36.19
C VAL A 215 -5.62 11.11 35.98
N ARG A 216 -4.93 11.42 37.07
CA ARG A 216 -3.51 11.76 37.06
C ARG A 216 -2.70 10.65 37.71
N GLY A 217 -1.59 10.24 37.08
CA GLY A 217 -0.64 9.29 37.64
C GLY A 217 -0.05 9.79 38.98
N PRO A 218 0.17 8.92 39.98
CA PRO A 218 0.06 7.44 39.97
C PRO A 218 -1.35 6.87 40.16
N GLY A 219 -2.39 7.69 40.10
CA GLY A 219 -3.79 7.26 40.04
C GLY A 219 -4.11 6.40 38.81
N THR A 220 -5.07 5.50 38.96
CA THR A 220 -5.47 4.57 37.89
C THR A 220 -6.99 4.42 37.82
N CYS A 221 -7.49 4.13 36.63
CA CYS A 221 -8.92 3.99 36.39
C CYS A 221 -9.24 2.71 35.60
N GLN A 222 -10.33 2.06 35.98
CA GLN A 222 -10.99 1.02 35.22
C GLN A 222 -12.44 1.43 34.95
N ALA A 223 -12.78 1.73 33.70
CA ALA A 223 -14.15 1.97 33.29
C ALA A 223 -14.65 0.82 32.41
N ARG A 224 -15.85 0.31 32.69
CA ARG A 224 -16.51 -0.72 31.87
C ARG A 224 -17.95 -0.38 31.58
N PHE A 225 -18.38 -0.62 30.34
CA PHE A 225 -19.77 -0.43 29.92
C PHE A 225 -20.29 1.00 30.16
N CYS A 226 -19.39 1.98 30.21
CA CYS A 226 -19.74 3.39 30.40
C CYS A 226 -20.07 4.07 29.07
N SER A 227 -20.96 5.05 29.11
CA SER A 227 -21.28 5.93 27.97
C SER A 227 -20.82 7.35 28.25
N PHE A 228 -20.17 8.00 27.29
CA PHE A 228 -19.71 9.37 27.33
C PHE A 228 -20.38 10.14 26.19
N SER A 229 -21.29 11.04 26.52
CA SER A 229 -22.09 11.80 25.55
C SER A 229 -22.19 13.28 25.92
N GLN A 230 -22.80 14.09 25.03
CA GLN A 230 -23.04 15.53 25.24
C GLN A 230 -21.78 16.33 25.61
N GLY A 231 -20.63 15.91 25.10
CA GLY A 231 -19.36 16.59 25.28
C GLY A 231 -18.50 16.11 26.45
N SER A 232 -18.87 14.97 27.03
CA SER A 232 -18.07 14.27 28.03
C SER A 232 -16.73 13.78 27.52
N SER A 233 -15.66 13.89 28.31
CA SER A 233 -14.33 13.43 27.92
C SER A 233 -13.59 12.73 29.04
N VAL A 234 -12.60 11.91 28.68
CA VAL A 234 -11.72 11.23 29.63
C VAL A 234 -10.31 11.78 29.46
N GLN A 235 -9.75 12.37 30.52
CA GLN A 235 -8.40 12.92 30.55
C GLN A 235 -7.49 12.06 31.43
N LEU A 236 -6.44 11.52 30.82
CA LEU A 236 -5.47 10.65 31.47
C LEU A 236 -4.08 11.30 31.39
N LEU A 237 -3.57 11.74 32.54
CA LEU A 237 -2.35 12.54 32.66
C LEU A 237 -1.24 11.73 33.32
N GLY A 238 -0.19 11.37 32.58
CA GLY A 238 0.97 10.63 33.09
C GLY A 238 0.63 9.27 33.71
N VAL A 239 -0.48 8.65 33.28
CA VAL A 239 -0.95 7.39 33.88
C VAL A 239 -0.07 6.22 33.49
N VAL A 240 0.25 5.35 34.46
CA VAL A 240 1.02 4.13 34.19
C VAL A 240 0.18 3.06 33.50
N LEU A 241 -1.06 2.91 33.96
CA LEU A 241 -1.98 1.92 33.45
C LEU A 241 -3.43 2.32 33.79
N SER A 242 -4.27 2.52 32.78
CA SER A 242 -5.73 2.67 32.94
C SER A 242 -6.44 1.85 31.88
N LEU A 243 -7.62 1.30 32.19
CA LEU A 243 -8.37 0.43 31.29
C LEU A 243 -9.76 1.01 31.02
N LEU A 244 -10.10 1.21 29.75
CA LEU A 244 -11.45 1.47 29.28
C LEU A 244 -11.89 0.27 28.43
N ASP A 245 -12.95 -0.42 28.85
CA ASP A 245 -13.44 -1.61 28.16
C ASP A 245 -14.92 -1.49 27.83
N SER A 246 -15.26 -1.70 26.58
CA SER A 246 -16.65 -1.69 26.11
C SER A 246 -17.38 -0.38 26.42
N CYS A 247 -16.68 0.74 26.30
CA CYS A 247 -17.23 2.09 26.48
C CYS A 247 -17.72 2.69 25.15
N ASP A 248 -18.75 3.54 25.19
CA ASP A 248 -19.26 4.29 24.04
C ASP A 248 -18.96 5.79 24.21
N PHE A 249 -18.41 6.40 23.17
CA PHE A 249 -18.13 7.84 23.08
C PHE A 249 -18.91 8.37 21.87
N SER A 250 -19.94 9.18 22.11
CA SER A 250 -20.87 9.58 21.05
C SER A 250 -21.48 10.97 21.19
N GLY A 251 -21.87 11.54 20.05
CA GLY A 251 -22.85 12.64 20.00
C GLY A 251 -22.32 14.01 20.42
N SER A 252 -21.00 14.25 20.32
CA SER A 252 -20.42 15.58 20.53
C SER A 252 -18.99 15.68 20.00
N ASP A 253 -18.61 16.89 19.63
CA ASP A 253 -17.26 17.26 19.21
C ASP A 253 -16.19 17.02 20.30
N THR A 254 -16.55 17.15 21.58
CA THR A 254 -15.59 16.99 22.68
C THR A 254 -15.55 15.57 23.25
N ALA A 255 -16.39 14.65 22.75
CA ALA A 255 -16.46 13.26 23.19
C ALA A 255 -15.21 12.46 22.78
N SER A 256 -14.19 12.46 23.65
CA SER A 256 -12.86 11.93 23.31
C SER A 256 -12.10 11.40 24.53
N VAL A 257 -11.06 10.61 24.26
CA VAL A 257 -10.06 10.21 25.26
C VAL A 257 -8.77 10.96 24.97
N THR A 258 -8.26 11.68 25.96
CA THR A 258 -6.99 12.41 25.90
C THR A 258 -5.96 11.76 26.80
N VAL A 259 -4.80 11.43 26.25
CA VAL A 259 -3.66 10.87 26.98
C VAL A 259 -2.47 11.79 26.82
N GLU A 260 -2.01 12.37 27.91
CA GLU A 260 -0.92 13.35 27.90
C GLU A 260 0.12 13.04 28.97
N GLY A 261 1.38 13.27 28.64
CA GLY A 261 2.50 13.17 29.57
C GLY A 261 3.12 11.77 29.62
N PRO A 262 4.42 11.68 29.93
CA PRO A 262 5.09 10.40 30.11
C PRO A 262 4.47 9.63 31.30
N PRO A 263 4.30 8.30 31.20
CA PRO A 263 3.88 7.49 32.34
C PRO A 263 4.82 7.68 33.54
N VAL A 264 4.26 7.98 34.72
CA VAL A 264 5.05 8.10 35.95
C VAL A 264 5.72 6.76 36.33
N PHE A 265 6.81 6.80 37.09
CA PHE A 265 7.51 5.57 37.52
C PHE A 265 6.78 4.83 38.65
N GLU A 266 6.06 5.57 39.49
CA GLU A 266 5.38 5.03 40.66
C GLU A 266 4.15 4.22 40.26
N LYS A 267 4.06 2.98 40.75
CA LYS A 267 2.94 2.07 40.49
C LYS A 267 2.13 1.89 41.76
N ASN A 268 0.81 2.03 41.64
CA ASN A 268 -0.08 1.63 42.71
C ASN A 268 -0.36 0.12 42.69
N TRP A 269 -1.08 -0.34 43.72
CA TRP A 269 -1.42 -1.75 43.91
C TRP A 269 -2.24 -2.36 42.76
N ALA A 270 -3.07 -1.54 42.07
CA ALA A 270 -3.99 -1.99 41.04
C ALA A 270 -3.30 -2.29 39.70
N CYS A 271 -2.09 -1.76 39.46
CA CYS A 271 -1.37 -2.02 38.21
C CYS A 271 -1.16 -3.51 37.93
N LYS A 272 -0.85 -4.33 38.95
CA LYS A 272 -0.69 -5.78 38.78
C LYS A 272 -2.00 -6.45 38.36
N HIS A 273 -3.10 -6.03 38.97
CA HIS A 273 -4.44 -6.55 38.70
C HIS A 273 -4.92 -6.18 37.29
N MET A 274 -4.79 -4.90 36.90
CA MET A 274 -5.17 -4.44 35.57
C MET A 274 -4.31 -5.06 34.47
N ALA A 275 -3.00 -5.25 34.71
CA ALA A 275 -2.15 -5.93 33.74
C ALA A 275 -2.51 -7.41 33.56
N ALA A 276 -3.03 -8.07 34.60
CA ALA A 276 -3.59 -9.42 34.47
C ALA A 276 -4.89 -9.40 33.67
N LEU A 277 -5.79 -8.46 33.97
CA LEU A 277 -7.05 -8.29 33.24
C LEU A 277 -6.81 -8.01 31.75
N ALA A 278 -5.87 -7.13 31.42
CA ALA A 278 -5.50 -6.83 30.04
C ALA A 278 -4.96 -8.05 29.27
N ARG A 279 -4.37 -9.04 29.97
CA ARG A 279 -3.81 -10.27 29.37
C ARG A 279 -4.79 -11.45 29.30
N THR A 280 -5.87 -11.43 30.08
CA THR A 280 -6.91 -12.49 30.05
C THR A 280 -7.84 -12.41 28.85
N PHE A 281 -7.75 -11.34 28.05
CA PHE A 281 -8.39 -11.25 26.74
C PHE A 281 -7.45 -11.90 25.71
N PRO A 282 -7.97 -12.64 24.71
CA PRO A 282 -7.14 -13.50 23.87
C PRO A 282 -6.12 -12.69 23.06
N SER A 283 -4.95 -12.49 23.66
CA SER A 283 -3.73 -12.09 22.98
C SER A 283 -3.25 -13.28 22.19
N CYS A 284 -3.23 -13.15 20.86
CA CYS A 284 -2.55 -14.05 19.94
C CYS A 284 -3.01 -15.53 20.00
N GLY A 285 -3.57 -16.03 18.90
CA GLY A 285 -3.78 -17.46 18.68
C GLY A 285 -2.45 -18.20 18.56
N MET A 286 -1.73 -18.39 19.66
CA MET A 286 -0.59 -19.31 19.75
C MET A 286 -1.14 -20.73 19.89
N SER A 287 -1.60 -21.33 18.79
CA SER A 287 -1.83 -22.77 18.77
C SER A 287 -0.50 -23.47 18.50
N ALA A 288 0.13 -23.93 19.57
CA ALA A 288 1.08 -25.03 19.50
C ALA A 288 0.32 -26.28 19.04
N HIS A 289 0.65 -26.87 17.88
CA HIS A 289 0.61 -28.32 17.67
C HIS A 289 1.33 -28.71 16.37
N ASN A 290 2.56 -29.24 16.55
CA ASN A 290 3.19 -30.16 15.62
C ASN A 290 2.56 -31.55 15.74
N SER A 291 2.24 -32.17 14.61
CA SER A 291 2.55 -33.58 14.23
C SER A 291 1.48 -34.17 13.29
N SER A 292 1.94 -34.70 12.16
CA SER A 292 1.20 -35.61 11.29
C SER A 292 1.23 -37.03 11.88
N PRO A 293 0.26 -37.92 11.55
CA PRO A 293 0.51 -38.84 10.44
C PRO A 293 -0.73 -39.32 9.62
N LYS A 294 -0.37 -39.82 8.42
CA LYS A 294 -1.02 -40.61 7.33
C LYS A 294 -2.40 -41.29 7.54
N GLY A 295 -3.18 -41.35 6.43
CA GLY A 295 -4.57 -41.89 6.25
C GLY A 295 -4.77 -43.42 6.32
N PRO A 296 -5.89 -44.04 5.82
CA PRO A 296 -6.48 -43.85 4.48
C PRO A 296 -8.05 -43.83 4.37
N GLN A 297 -8.52 -43.79 3.11
CA GLN A 297 -9.82 -43.46 2.49
C GLN A 297 -11.10 -44.29 2.78
N ALA A 298 -12.26 -43.66 2.44
CA ALA A 298 -13.52 -44.15 1.81
C ALA A 298 -14.78 -43.84 2.65
N GLY A 299 -15.93 -43.31 2.18
CA GLY A 299 -16.47 -42.86 0.88
C GLY A 299 -17.98 -42.50 1.06
N PHE A 300 -18.56 -41.72 0.12
CA PHE A 300 -20.00 -41.36 -0.08
C PHE A 300 -20.61 -40.26 0.83
N THR A 301 -20.79 -39.00 0.39
CA THR A 301 -21.71 -38.33 -0.59
C THR A 301 -22.94 -37.69 0.06
N GLY A 302 -23.08 -36.36 -0.12
CA GLY A 302 -24.36 -35.63 -0.11
C GLY A 302 -24.57 -34.65 1.06
N GLY A 303 -24.16 -33.38 0.90
CA GLY A 303 -24.46 -32.29 1.85
C GLY A 303 -24.49 -30.92 1.14
N PRO A 304 -25.47 -30.03 1.42
CA PRO A 304 -25.67 -28.76 0.71
C PRO A 304 -24.83 -27.61 1.29
N GLN A 305 -24.60 -26.63 0.41
CA GLN A 305 -23.66 -25.50 0.48
C GLN A 305 -23.90 -24.52 1.65
N HIS A 306 -22.82 -24.19 2.36
CA HIS A 306 -22.66 -22.98 3.16
C HIS A 306 -22.06 -21.88 2.26
N LEU A 307 -22.70 -20.70 2.21
CA LEU A 307 -22.13 -19.50 1.59
C LEU A 307 -21.15 -18.83 2.55
N ASP A 308 -19.88 -19.17 2.42
CA ASP A 308 -18.78 -18.27 2.79
C ASP A 308 -18.64 -17.18 1.72
N ALA A 309 -18.51 -15.94 2.17
CA ALA A 309 -18.12 -14.83 1.31
C ALA A 309 -16.68 -15.04 0.84
N HIS A 310 -16.55 -15.74 -0.29
CA HIS A 310 -15.33 -15.93 -1.05
C HIS A 310 -14.71 -14.56 -1.40
N LEU A 311 -13.70 -14.14 -0.65
CA LEU A 311 -12.53 -13.50 -1.25
C LEU A 311 -11.88 -14.60 -2.10
N LYS A 312 -12.26 -14.66 -3.39
CA LYS A 312 -11.54 -15.51 -4.33
C LYS A 312 -10.06 -15.09 -4.29
N LYS A 313 -9.17 -16.04 -4.02
CA LYS A 313 -7.81 -16.01 -4.57
C LYS A 313 -7.97 -16.10 -6.10
N GLU A 314 -8.31 -14.99 -6.74
CA GLU A 314 -8.17 -14.87 -8.19
C GLU A 314 -6.67 -14.66 -8.46
N HIS A 315 -5.97 -15.77 -8.70
CA HIS A 315 -4.90 -15.70 -9.69
C HIS A 315 -5.60 -15.33 -10.99
N VAL A 316 -5.51 -14.06 -11.36
CA VAL A 316 -5.96 -13.62 -12.67
C VAL A 316 -4.99 -14.25 -13.66
N SER A 317 -5.41 -15.34 -14.30
CA SER A 317 -4.67 -15.89 -15.43
C SER A 317 -4.73 -14.85 -16.56
N MET A 318 -3.71 -14.84 -17.42
CA MET A 318 -3.67 -13.91 -18.55
C MET A 318 -4.91 -14.05 -19.45
N GLU A 319 -5.55 -15.22 -19.50
CA GLU A 319 -6.81 -15.40 -20.23
C GLU A 319 -8.01 -14.72 -19.57
N ASP A 320 -8.05 -14.67 -18.24
CA ASP A 320 -9.14 -14.01 -17.49
C ASP A 320 -8.99 -12.49 -17.54
N TRP A 321 -7.76 -11.97 -17.52
CA TRP A 321 -7.50 -10.54 -17.75
C TRP A 321 -7.83 -10.11 -19.18
N LYS A 322 -7.39 -10.90 -20.19
CA LYS A 322 -7.73 -10.68 -21.60
C LYS A 322 -9.24 -10.73 -21.85
N ARG A 323 -9.96 -11.68 -21.23
CA ARG A 323 -11.43 -11.78 -21.31
C ARG A 323 -12.15 -10.60 -20.65
N ARG A 324 -11.66 -10.11 -19.51
CA ARG A 324 -12.27 -8.94 -18.81
C ARG A 324 -12.07 -7.61 -19.53
N THR A 325 -11.10 -7.50 -20.44
CA THR A 325 -10.69 -6.22 -21.04
C THR A 325 -10.92 -6.09 -22.56
N GLY A 326 -11.46 -7.12 -23.22
CA GLY A 326 -11.91 -7.02 -24.61
C GLY A 326 -10.80 -6.68 -25.61
N VAL A 327 -9.69 -7.43 -25.58
CA VAL A 327 -8.48 -7.17 -26.41
C VAL A 327 -8.63 -7.71 -27.84
N ASP A 328 -9.68 -7.31 -28.54
CA ASP A 328 -9.79 -7.45 -30.02
C ASP A 328 -10.15 -6.14 -30.73
N ALA A 329 -10.19 -5.02 -30.01
CA ALA A 329 -10.46 -3.70 -30.59
C ALA A 329 -9.34 -2.70 -30.27
N VAL A 330 -8.42 -2.55 -31.24
CA VAL A 330 -7.83 -1.26 -31.64
C VAL A 330 -7.04 -0.50 -30.55
N CYS A 331 -5.76 -0.84 -30.38
CA CYS A 331 -4.73 0.02 -29.76
C CYS A 331 -4.22 1.09 -30.75
N GLN A 332 -5.11 1.94 -31.30
CA GLN A 332 -4.71 3.06 -32.18
C GLN A 332 -4.58 4.42 -31.45
N GLY A 333 -4.77 4.48 -30.13
CA GLY A 333 -4.96 5.77 -29.43
C GLY A 333 -3.74 6.45 -28.83
N THR A 334 -2.63 5.76 -28.56
CA THR A 334 -1.51 6.32 -27.75
C THR A 334 -0.11 5.93 -28.22
N ILE A 335 0.03 5.11 -29.26
CA ILE A 335 1.32 4.98 -29.94
C ILE A 335 1.60 6.36 -30.53
N ILE A 336 2.68 7.01 -30.12
CA ILE A 336 3.18 8.17 -30.85
C ILE A 336 3.58 7.65 -32.23
N GLU A 337 2.64 7.72 -33.18
CA GLU A 337 2.90 7.56 -34.60
C GLU A 337 3.72 8.77 -35.06
N ASP A 338 4.99 8.79 -34.65
CA ASP A 338 5.98 9.50 -35.43
C ASP A 338 6.05 8.72 -36.75
N GLY A 339 5.51 9.33 -37.81
CA GLY A 339 5.40 8.73 -39.13
C GLY A 339 6.72 8.07 -39.51
N TRP A 340 6.74 6.74 -39.44
CA TRP A 340 7.73 5.94 -40.12
C TRP A 340 7.53 6.33 -41.57
N SER A 341 8.44 7.13 -42.11
CA SER A 341 8.48 7.29 -43.55
C SER A 341 8.52 5.87 -44.10
N GLU A 342 7.48 5.49 -44.83
CA GLU A 342 7.59 4.53 -45.91
C GLU A 342 8.64 5.09 -46.88
N GLY A 343 9.90 4.98 -46.48
CA GLY A 343 11.06 5.20 -47.30
C GLY A 343 11.34 3.89 -47.98
N GLU A 344 10.68 3.72 -49.11
CA GLU A 344 10.94 2.72 -50.14
C GLU A 344 10.70 1.28 -49.68
N HIS A 345 9.57 0.74 -50.16
CA HIS A 345 9.58 -0.60 -50.73
C HIS A 345 10.93 -0.81 -51.41
N SER A 346 11.77 -1.68 -50.85
CA SER A 346 12.83 -2.27 -51.67
C SER A 346 12.08 -2.88 -52.85
N GLU A 347 12.28 -2.33 -54.05
CA GLU A 347 11.83 -2.92 -55.30
C GLU A 347 12.25 -4.40 -55.28
N VAL A 348 11.28 -5.24 -54.94
CA VAL A 348 11.28 -6.64 -55.31
C VAL A 348 10.63 -6.58 -56.67
N GLU A 349 11.42 -6.87 -57.70
CA GLU A 349 10.92 -7.12 -59.04
C GLU A 349 9.72 -8.08 -58.95
N GLU A 350 8.52 -7.54 -59.12
CA GLU A 350 7.31 -8.31 -59.36
C GLU A 350 7.40 -8.85 -60.79
N GLU A 351 7.88 -10.07 -60.96
CA GLU A 351 7.50 -10.87 -62.12
C GLU A 351 6.29 -11.75 -61.77
N ASN A 352 5.16 -11.33 -62.33
CA ASN A 352 3.91 -12.05 -62.59
C ASN A 352 3.87 -13.55 -62.24
N HIS A 353 2.90 -13.95 -61.42
CA HIS A 353 2.03 -15.07 -61.77
C HIS A 353 0.67 -15.02 -61.06
N ASP A 354 -0.36 -15.14 -61.90
CA ASP A 354 -1.78 -15.24 -61.60
C ASP A 354 -2.17 -16.23 -60.49
N GLY A 355 -3.20 -15.85 -59.73
CA GLY A 355 -4.43 -16.63 -59.56
C GLY A 355 -4.37 -18.03 -58.95
N GLY A 356 -4.74 -18.11 -57.66
CA GLY A 356 -5.63 -19.15 -57.16
C GLY A 356 -5.03 -20.25 -56.27
N GLY A 357 -5.70 -20.51 -55.15
CA GLY A 357 -5.69 -21.82 -54.49
C GLY A 357 -4.78 -21.99 -53.28
N THR A 358 -5.44 -22.19 -52.14
CA THR A 358 -5.02 -22.82 -50.87
C THR A 358 -3.74 -23.67 -50.84
N ASN A 359 -3.09 -23.58 -49.66
CA ASN A 359 -1.95 -24.35 -49.12
C ASN A 359 -0.56 -23.92 -49.59
N ASN A 360 0.32 -23.48 -48.67
CA ASN A 360 1.75 -23.81 -48.69
C ASN A 360 2.53 -23.36 -47.44
N ILE A 361 2.95 -24.36 -46.65
CA ILE A 361 4.30 -24.60 -46.12
C ILE A 361 5.17 -23.35 -45.87
N LYS A 362 5.36 -22.98 -44.59
CA LYS A 362 6.48 -22.17 -44.13
C LYS A 362 7.80 -22.85 -44.58
N LYS A 363 8.44 -22.36 -45.64
CA LYS A 363 9.83 -22.73 -45.96
C LYS A 363 10.74 -22.19 -44.86
N GLN A 364 11.15 -23.09 -43.97
CA GLN A 364 12.18 -22.83 -42.97
C GLN A 364 13.53 -22.69 -43.71
N PHE A 365 13.94 -21.45 -43.99
CA PHE A 365 15.23 -21.15 -44.58
C PHE A 365 16.33 -21.52 -43.57
N THR A 366 16.97 -22.66 -43.79
CA THR A 366 18.06 -23.15 -42.92
C THR A 366 19.37 -22.65 -43.53
N LEU A 367 20.10 -21.78 -42.82
CA LEU A 367 21.44 -21.35 -43.26
C LEU A 367 22.42 -22.52 -43.09
N ASP A 368 23.03 -22.98 -44.19
CA ASP A 368 24.09 -24.02 -44.15
C ASP A 368 25.40 -23.52 -43.49
N TYR A 369 25.57 -22.20 -43.31
CA TYR A 369 26.73 -21.60 -42.65
C TYR A 369 26.33 -20.37 -41.82
N LYS A 370 26.30 -20.53 -40.49
CA LYS A 370 26.06 -19.44 -39.54
C LYS A 370 27.36 -19.23 -38.75
N ILE A 371 27.91 -18.01 -38.76
CA ILE A 371 29.01 -17.68 -37.85
C ILE A 371 28.48 -17.86 -36.42
N PRO A 372 29.17 -18.63 -35.54
CA PRO A 372 28.75 -18.78 -34.17
C PRO A 372 28.69 -17.41 -33.49
N PHE A 373 27.56 -17.09 -32.89
CA PHE A 373 27.33 -15.84 -32.14
C PHE A 373 27.02 -16.11 -30.65
N ASP A 374 27.22 -17.35 -30.19
CA ASP A 374 27.05 -17.80 -28.80
C ASP A 374 27.97 -17.08 -27.79
N ASN A 375 28.90 -16.24 -28.28
CA ASN A 375 29.99 -15.65 -27.53
C ASN A 375 29.78 -14.18 -27.08
N HIS A 376 28.60 -13.57 -27.30
CA HIS A 376 28.34 -12.28 -26.65
C HIS A 376 28.23 -12.49 -25.13
N GLY A 377 28.86 -11.61 -24.33
CA GLY A 377 29.00 -11.81 -22.88
C GLY A 377 27.70 -11.97 -22.09
N LEU A 378 26.55 -11.63 -22.69
CA LEU A 378 25.20 -11.74 -22.13
C LEU A 378 24.40 -12.96 -22.64
N SER A 379 24.94 -13.77 -23.56
CA SER A 379 24.27 -14.97 -24.09
C SER A 379 23.96 -16.00 -23.02
N HIS A 380 24.69 -15.99 -21.89
CA HIS A 380 24.42 -16.84 -20.73
C HIS A 380 23.06 -16.57 -20.08
N LEU A 381 22.52 -15.35 -20.19
CA LEU A 381 21.19 -15.00 -19.67
C LEU A 381 20.05 -15.62 -20.47
N LEU A 382 20.33 -16.14 -21.66
CA LEU A 382 19.39 -16.83 -22.54
C LEU A 382 19.48 -18.37 -22.43
N LYS A 383 20.50 -18.89 -21.71
CA LYS A 383 20.71 -20.33 -21.58
C LYS A 383 19.74 -20.91 -20.56
N HIS A 384 19.22 -22.10 -20.86
CA HIS A 384 18.39 -22.86 -19.94
C HIS A 384 19.09 -23.01 -18.58
N GLN A 385 18.33 -22.81 -17.51
CA GLN A 385 18.82 -23.16 -16.18
C GLN A 385 19.04 -24.69 -16.11
N PRO A 386 19.92 -25.17 -15.22
CA PRO A 386 20.23 -26.61 -15.09
C PRO A 386 19.00 -27.49 -14.81
N ASP A 387 17.91 -26.89 -14.33
CA ASP A 387 16.62 -27.52 -14.04
C ASP A 387 15.67 -27.62 -15.25
N GLY A 388 16.08 -27.11 -16.43
CA GLY A 388 15.29 -27.11 -17.66
C GLY A 388 14.29 -25.94 -17.77
N SER A 389 14.18 -25.07 -16.76
CA SER A 389 13.33 -23.88 -16.82
C SER A 389 13.93 -22.82 -17.77
N LEU A 390 13.06 -22.09 -18.46
CA LEU A 390 13.46 -20.92 -19.24
C LEU A 390 13.75 -19.75 -18.28
N PRO A 391 14.88 -19.05 -18.41
CA PRO A 391 15.10 -17.82 -17.65
C PRO A 391 13.99 -16.81 -17.98
N LEU A 392 13.63 -15.96 -17.00
CA LEU A 392 12.54 -14.97 -17.16
C LEU A 392 12.73 -14.08 -18.39
N ALA A 393 13.98 -13.83 -18.76
CA ALA A 393 14.44 -13.10 -19.96
C ALA A 393 14.07 -13.76 -21.31
N SER A 394 13.75 -15.04 -21.30
CA SER A 394 13.48 -15.88 -22.47
C SER A 394 12.16 -16.63 -22.35
N SER A 395 11.35 -16.32 -21.33
CA SER A 395 10.05 -16.91 -21.13
C SER A 395 9.01 -16.19 -21.99
N PRO A 396 8.33 -16.88 -22.92
CA PRO A 396 7.21 -16.30 -23.66
C PRO A 396 5.99 -16.04 -22.77
N ASP A 397 5.96 -16.63 -21.57
CA ASP A 397 4.91 -16.42 -20.60
C ASP A 397 5.39 -15.48 -19.48
N PRO A 398 4.52 -14.58 -18.99
CA PRO A 398 4.85 -13.69 -17.89
C PRO A 398 5.00 -14.46 -16.56
N PRO A 399 5.65 -13.85 -15.54
CA PRO A 399 5.78 -14.45 -14.21
C PRO A 399 4.41 -14.80 -13.62
N SER A 400 4.24 -16.05 -13.19
CA SER A 400 2.97 -16.57 -12.67
C SER A 400 2.80 -16.41 -11.15
N VAL A 401 3.90 -16.15 -10.42
CA VAL A 401 3.91 -16.09 -8.95
C VAL A 401 4.43 -14.72 -8.50
N THR A 402 3.60 -14.01 -7.76
CA THR A 402 4.02 -12.84 -6.97
C THR A 402 4.19 -13.25 -5.51
N PRO A 403 5.10 -12.61 -4.74
CA PRO A 403 5.27 -12.89 -3.32
C PRO A 403 3.95 -12.77 -2.52
N GLU A 404 3.71 -13.71 -1.62
CA GLU A 404 2.60 -13.64 -0.66
C GLU A 404 2.94 -12.70 0.51
N LEU A 405 1.91 -12.13 1.13
CA LEU A 405 2.07 -11.31 2.33
C LEU A 405 2.52 -12.18 3.51
N LEU A 406 3.38 -11.62 4.35
CA LEU A 406 3.70 -12.24 5.63
C LEU A 406 2.54 -12.07 6.61
N THR A 407 2.41 -13.04 7.50
CA THR A 407 1.50 -12.95 8.65
C THR A 407 2.09 -12.03 9.71
N LEU A 408 1.24 -11.47 10.58
CA LEU A 408 1.71 -10.61 11.67
C LEU A 408 2.77 -11.32 12.54
N GLN A 409 2.57 -12.61 12.84
CA GLN A 409 3.54 -13.37 13.64
C GLN A 409 4.92 -13.40 12.97
N GLN A 410 4.98 -13.67 11.66
CA GLN A 410 6.24 -13.70 10.92
C GLN A 410 6.93 -12.33 10.88
N GLU A 411 6.18 -11.24 10.82
CA GLU A 411 6.74 -9.88 10.89
C GLU A 411 7.26 -9.56 12.31
N LEU A 412 6.52 -9.91 13.36
CA LEU A 412 6.96 -9.72 14.74
C LEU A 412 8.20 -10.58 15.08
N ASP A 413 8.31 -11.80 14.52
CA ASP A 413 9.49 -12.65 14.69
C ASP A 413 10.76 -12.03 14.03
N ARG A 414 10.58 -11.19 13.01
CA ARG A 414 11.66 -10.48 12.30
C ARG A 414 12.03 -9.14 12.92
N ASP A 415 11.12 -8.55 13.71
CA ASP A 415 11.27 -7.23 14.30
C ASP A 415 11.05 -7.30 15.83
N PRO A 416 12.13 -7.47 16.61
CA PRO A 416 12.03 -7.62 18.07
C PRO A 416 11.47 -6.37 18.75
N ASP A 417 11.70 -5.18 18.21
CA ASP A 417 11.18 -3.93 18.77
C ASP A 417 9.66 -3.85 18.61
N SER A 418 9.16 -4.22 17.42
CA SER A 418 7.72 -4.36 17.17
C SER A 418 7.09 -5.46 18.04
N HIS A 419 7.77 -6.59 18.24
CA HIS A 419 7.30 -7.63 19.16
C HIS A 419 7.21 -7.12 20.61
N MET A 420 8.19 -6.33 21.06
CA MET A 420 8.18 -5.71 22.39
C MET A 420 7.03 -4.72 22.55
N LEU A 421 6.74 -3.91 21.53
CA LEU A 421 5.56 -3.03 21.52
C LEU A 421 4.25 -3.82 21.56
N ALA A 422 4.14 -4.89 20.77
CA ALA A 422 2.96 -5.74 20.69
C ALA A 422 2.59 -6.39 22.04
N VAL A 423 3.59 -6.78 22.85
CA VAL A 423 3.40 -7.40 24.18
C VAL A 423 3.32 -6.37 25.32
N SER A 424 3.68 -5.11 25.06
CA SER A 424 3.67 -4.05 26.08
C SER A 424 2.27 -3.73 26.60
N THR A 425 2.13 -3.68 27.93
CA THR A 425 0.92 -3.26 28.64
C THR A 425 1.20 -2.01 29.48
N ARG A 426 1.39 -0.86 28.82
CA ARG A 426 1.67 0.43 29.45
C ARG A 426 0.74 1.51 28.93
N GLY A 427 0.48 2.52 29.76
CA GLY A 427 -0.35 3.67 29.42
C GLY A 427 -1.84 3.37 29.45
N CYS A 428 -2.61 4.05 28.62
CA CYS A 428 -4.05 3.84 28.52
C CYS A 428 -4.37 2.63 27.63
N ILE A 429 -5.14 1.66 28.13
CA ILE A 429 -5.61 0.52 27.36
C ILE A 429 -7.09 0.72 27.04
N LEU A 430 -7.43 0.73 25.76
CA LEU A 430 -8.82 0.78 25.28
C LEU A 430 -9.12 -0.52 24.54
N THR A 431 -10.15 -1.23 24.99
CA THR A 431 -10.57 -2.49 24.38
C THR A 431 -12.06 -2.47 24.05
N ARG A 432 -12.44 -2.86 22.83
CA ARG A 432 -13.85 -2.98 22.42
C ARG A 432 -14.69 -1.70 22.61
N CYS A 433 -14.05 -0.54 22.63
CA CYS A 433 -14.74 0.74 22.73
C CYS A 433 -15.29 1.18 21.36
N LEU A 434 -16.36 1.96 21.39
CA LEU A 434 -16.99 2.58 20.23
C LEU A 434 -16.81 4.10 20.32
N PHE A 435 -16.25 4.69 19.27
CA PHE A 435 -16.15 6.14 19.10
C PHE A 435 -16.91 6.54 17.84
N ARG A 436 -17.89 7.44 17.96
CA ARG A 436 -18.72 7.84 16.84
C ARG A 436 -19.26 9.26 16.91
N ASP A 437 -19.62 9.80 15.75
CA ASP A 437 -20.44 11.01 15.61
C ASP A 437 -19.89 12.21 16.41
N GLY A 438 -18.61 12.57 16.17
CA GLY A 438 -17.90 13.63 16.91
C GLY A 438 -16.61 14.10 16.23
N LYS A 439 -15.88 15.05 16.82
CA LYS A 439 -14.62 15.55 16.26
C LYS A 439 -13.42 14.66 16.57
N GLY A 440 -13.33 14.07 17.76
CA GLY A 440 -12.14 13.31 18.19
C GLY A 440 -12.45 11.90 18.67
N GLY A 441 -11.57 10.94 18.40
CA GLY A 441 -11.53 9.65 19.08
C GLY A 441 -10.50 9.67 20.21
N LEU A 442 -9.28 9.21 19.92
CA LEU A 442 -8.13 9.28 20.83
C LEU A 442 -7.19 10.43 20.45
N HIS A 443 -6.85 11.27 21.41
CA HIS A 443 -5.79 12.27 21.30
C HIS A 443 -4.62 11.94 22.23
N MET A 444 -3.40 11.90 21.70
CA MET A 444 -2.18 11.64 22.45
C MET A 444 -1.14 12.72 22.21
N SER A 445 -0.54 13.22 23.30
CA SER A 445 0.48 14.26 23.26
C SER A 445 1.55 14.05 24.34
N ASN A 446 2.68 14.76 24.21
CA ASN A 446 3.75 14.86 25.20
C ASN A 446 4.17 13.52 25.81
N PHE A 447 4.69 12.58 25.01
CA PHE A 447 5.11 11.23 25.45
C PHE A 447 3.98 10.33 25.99
N GLY A 448 2.71 10.68 25.75
CA GLY A 448 1.56 9.85 26.08
C GLY A 448 1.67 8.45 25.46
N GLN A 449 1.22 7.43 26.20
CA GLN A 449 1.24 6.02 25.74
C GLN A 449 -0.15 5.42 25.78
N ALA A 450 -0.53 4.70 24.73
CA ALA A 450 -1.81 4.02 24.66
C ALA A 450 -1.75 2.74 23.85
N ARG A 451 -2.64 1.81 24.20
CA ARG A 451 -2.90 0.56 23.48
C ARG A 451 -4.37 0.48 23.11
N LEU A 452 -4.65 0.31 21.82
CA LEU A 452 -5.98 0.18 21.24
C LEU A 452 -6.14 -1.22 20.67
N GLU A 453 -7.12 -1.97 21.16
CA GLU A 453 -7.41 -3.32 20.69
C GLU A 453 -8.91 -3.54 20.45
N GLU A 454 -9.28 -4.02 19.26
CA GLU A 454 -10.67 -4.34 18.90
C GLU A 454 -11.67 -3.16 19.04
N ASN A 455 -11.19 -1.92 18.92
CA ASN A 455 -12.06 -0.74 18.97
C ASN A 455 -12.65 -0.40 17.61
N VAL A 456 -13.73 0.37 17.62
CA VAL A 456 -14.40 0.90 16.44
C VAL A 456 -14.40 2.41 16.49
N PHE A 457 -13.83 3.05 15.48
CA PHE A 457 -13.85 4.49 15.27
C PHE A 457 -14.61 4.79 13.98
N ARG A 458 -15.71 5.55 14.06
CA ARG A 458 -16.59 5.79 12.91
C ARG A 458 -17.12 7.22 12.86
N GLY A 459 -17.08 7.88 11.70
CA GLY A 459 -17.76 9.18 11.56
C GLY A 459 -17.13 10.30 12.40
N LEU A 460 -15.82 10.19 12.66
CA LEU A 460 -15.05 11.16 13.44
C LEU A 460 -14.34 12.17 12.54
N ASN A 461 -13.79 13.27 13.06
CA ASN A 461 -12.86 14.07 12.24
C ASN A 461 -11.53 13.32 12.08
N TYR A 462 -10.86 13.04 13.21
CA TYR A 462 -9.71 12.13 13.31
C TYR A 462 -10.06 11.00 14.28
N ALA A 463 -9.80 9.74 13.91
CA ALA A 463 -10.00 8.63 14.84
C ALA A 463 -8.91 8.57 15.90
N VAL A 464 -7.65 8.65 15.48
CA VAL A 464 -6.49 8.63 16.38
C VAL A 464 -5.51 9.72 15.97
N ARG A 465 -5.14 10.60 16.91
CA ARG A 465 -4.18 11.69 16.71
C ARG A 465 -3.04 11.57 17.71
N CYS A 466 -1.84 11.33 17.23
CA CYS A 466 -0.61 11.14 17.99
C CYS A 466 0.39 12.26 17.67
N ILE A 467 0.78 13.04 18.68
CA ILE A 467 1.72 14.15 18.53
C ILE A 467 2.79 14.14 19.65
N GLN A 468 3.92 14.81 19.42
CA GLN A 468 4.95 15.12 20.42
C GLN A 468 5.47 13.88 21.16
N ASN A 469 6.19 13.01 20.44
CA ASN A 469 6.82 11.80 20.99
C ASN A 469 5.86 10.79 21.66
N SER A 470 4.56 10.85 21.35
CA SER A 470 3.58 9.87 21.82
C SER A 470 3.84 8.48 21.21
N ILE A 471 3.54 7.42 21.96
CA ILE A 471 3.72 6.02 21.52
C ILE A 471 2.38 5.29 21.50
N ILE A 472 1.94 4.85 20.32
CA ILE A 472 0.68 4.13 20.13
C ILE A 472 0.90 2.65 19.80
N VAL A 473 0.10 1.75 20.37
CA VAL A 473 0.00 0.36 19.94
C VAL A 473 -1.44 0.09 19.52
N MET A 474 -1.69 -0.08 18.23
CA MET A 474 -3.04 -0.18 17.67
C MET A 474 -3.20 -1.51 16.93
N LEU A 475 -4.00 -2.42 17.48
CA LEU A 475 -4.16 -3.79 17.00
C LEU A 475 -5.63 -4.15 16.71
N ARG A 476 -5.93 -4.68 15.52
CA ARG A 476 -7.27 -5.22 15.17
C ARG A 476 -8.43 -4.23 15.36
N ASN A 477 -8.21 -2.95 15.11
CA ASN A 477 -9.25 -1.92 15.20
C ASN A 477 -9.89 -1.69 13.84
N GLU A 478 -11.14 -1.19 13.86
CA GLU A 478 -11.88 -0.69 12.72
C GLU A 478 -11.85 0.85 12.73
N VAL A 479 -11.35 1.48 11.67
CA VAL A 479 -11.38 2.94 11.49
C VAL A 479 -12.05 3.27 10.17
N CYS A 480 -13.21 3.92 10.22
CA CYS A 480 -13.93 4.22 9.00
C CYS A 480 -14.74 5.52 9.00
N GLU A 481 -15.05 6.00 7.79
CA GLU A 481 -15.93 7.15 7.58
C GLU A 481 -15.47 8.41 8.33
N CYS A 482 -14.16 8.56 8.59
CA CYS A 482 -13.64 9.79 9.19
C CYS A 482 -13.68 10.94 8.17
N ARG A 483 -13.96 12.17 8.61
CA ARG A 483 -14.02 13.36 7.75
C ARG A 483 -12.63 13.76 7.25
N ALA A 484 -11.62 13.64 8.10
CA ALA A 484 -10.22 13.87 7.75
C ALA A 484 -9.47 12.52 7.64
N SER A 485 -8.23 12.48 8.13
CA SER A 485 -7.40 11.27 8.13
C SER A 485 -7.79 10.31 9.27
N GLY A 486 -7.74 9.00 9.00
CA GLY A 486 -8.07 7.98 10.00
C GLY A 486 -7.11 8.02 11.20
N VAL A 487 -5.82 7.79 10.92
CA VAL A 487 -4.75 7.85 11.92
C VAL A 487 -3.74 8.93 11.52
N PHE A 488 -3.46 9.86 12.43
CA PHE A 488 -2.57 10.98 12.21
C PHE A 488 -1.41 10.97 13.21
N LEU A 489 -0.16 10.92 12.72
CA LEU A 489 1.05 10.93 13.52
C LEU A 489 1.96 12.09 13.12
N ARG A 490 2.44 12.87 14.11
CA ARG A 490 3.31 14.04 13.88
C ARG A 490 4.30 14.25 15.02
N LEU A 491 5.38 15.00 14.76
CA LEU A 491 6.34 15.45 15.78
C LEU A 491 6.96 14.27 16.53
N SER A 492 7.66 13.41 15.79
CA SER A 492 8.36 12.23 16.33
C SER A 492 7.45 11.24 17.09
N ALA A 493 6.16 11.20 16.76
CA ALA A 493 5.27 10.15 17.25
C ALA A 493 5.67 8.79 16.66
N GLU A 494 5.57 7.75 17.48
CA GLU A 494 6.01 6.38 17.16
C GLU A 494 4.94 5.37 17.55
N GLY A 495 5.10 4.12 17.16
CA GLY A 495 4.16 3.07 17.55
C GLY A 495 4.09 1.89 16.61
N LEU A 496 3.31 0.90 17.00
CA LEU A 496 2.94 -0.26 16.19
C LEU A 496 1.47 -0.17 15.81
N ILE A 497 1.18 -0.16 14.51
CA ILE A 497 -0.18 -0.18 13.95
C ILE A 497 -0.30 -1.46 13.14
N ALA A 498 -1.01 -2.46 13.65
CA ALA A 498 -1.08 -3.77 13.01
C ALA A 498 -2.46 -4.45 12.99
N GLU A 499 -2.73 -5.23 11.93
CA GLU A 499 -4.00 -5.95 11.72
C GLU A 499 -5.26 -5.05 11.76
N ASN A 500 -5.13 -3.74 11.57
CA ASN A 500 -6.29 -2.84 11.54
C ASN A 500 -6.93 -2.82 10.15
N ASN A 501 -8.22 -2.49 10.13
CA ASN A 501 -8.97 -2.22 8.93
C ASN A 501 -9.34 -0.72 8.89
N ILE A 502 -8.70 0.01 7.99
CA ILE A 502 -8.77 1.48 7.89
C ILE A 502 -9.34 1.83 6.52
N HIS A 503 -10.57 2.37 6.46
CA HIS A 503 -11.21 2.55 5.17
C HIS A 503 -12.25 3.67 5.09
N SER A 504 -12.59 4.07 3.88
CA SER A 504 -13.68 5.04 3.63
C SER A 504 -13.49 6.39 4.34
N ASN A 505 -12.25 6.80 4.61
CA ASN A 505 -11.94 8.09 5.22
C ASN A 505 -11.87 9.21 4.17
N GLY A 506 -12.14 10.44 4.60
CA GLY A 506 -12.24 11.62 3.74
C GLY A 506 -10.89 12.15 3.24
N GLU A 507 -9.81 11.85 3.97
CA GLU A 507 -8.43 12.10 3.54
C GLU A 507 -7.63 10.80 3.49
N ALA A 508 -6.46 10.76 4.12
CA ALA A 508 -5.59 9.59 4.13
C ALA A 508 -6.07 8.55 5.14
N GLY A 509 -5.81 7.27 4.87
CA GLY A 509 -5.96 6.23 5.88
C GLY A 509 -5.00 6.46 7.04
N LEU A 510 -3.72 6.65 6.72
CA LEU A 510 -2.64 7.00 7.64
C LEU A 510 -1.86 8.22 7.14
N ASP A 511 -1.57 9.14 8.04
CA ASP A 511 -0.84 10.37 7.76
C ASP A 511 0.35 10.52 8.72
N ILE A 512 1.57 10.49 8.18
CA ILE A 512 2.83 10.43 8.93
C ILE A 512 3.66 11.67 8.60
N ARG A 513 3.87 12.54 9.60
CA ARG A 513 4.45 13.87 9.41
C ARG A 513 5.58 14.21 10.38
N LYS A 514 6.42 15.18 10.00
CA LYS A 514 7.36 15.90 10.91
C LYS A 514 8.15 14.95 11.83
N GLY A 515 8.92 14.05 11.24
CA GLY A 515 9.78 13.11 11.97
C GLY A 515 9.07 11.92 12.63
N ALA A 516 7.74 11.81 12.53
CA ALA A 516 7.03 10.62 13.03
C ALA A 516 7.54 9.34 12.35
N ASN A 517 7.63 8.26 13.11
CA ASN A 517 8.27 7.01 12.68
C ASN A 517 7.50 5.76 13.19
N PRO A 518 6.24 5.53 12.77
CA PRO A 518 5.49 4.34 13.15
C PRO A 518 5.88 3.10 12.33
N THR A 519 5.64 1.93 12.92
CA THR A 519 5.67 0.63 12.23
C THR A 519 4.25 0.20 11.90
N VAL A 520 3.92 0.14 10.61
CA VAL A 520 2.59 -0.14 10.05
C VAL A 520 2.62 -1.51 9.35
N VAL A 521 1.99 -2.52 9.95
CA VAL A 521 2.18 -3.93 9.57
C VAL A 521 0.88 -4.71 9.40
N CYS A 522 0.70 -5.46 8.31
CA CYS A 522 -0.45 -6.36 8.12
C CYS A 522 -1.83 -5.67 8.22
N ASN A 523 -1.93 -4.39 7.90
CA ASN A 523 -3.21 -3.66 7.88
C ASN A 523 -3.89 -3.77 6.51
N LYS A 524 -5.21 -3.55 6.50
CA LYS A 524 -6.00 -3.28 5.30
C LYS A 524 -6.34 -1.79 5.25
N ILE A 525 -5.89 -1.10 4.21
CA ILE A 525 -6.04 0.35 4.05
C ILE A 525 -6.70 0.63 2.70
N HIS A 526 -8.00 0.93 2.69
CA HIS A 526 -8.73 0.91 1.43
C HIS A 526 -9.90 1.89 1.30
N SER A 527 -10.36 2.08 0.07
CA SER A 527 -11.59 2.85 -0.21
C SER A 527 -11.57 4.29 0.32
N GLY A 528 -10.38 4.85 0.59
CA GLY A 528 -10.21 6.24 1.02
C GLY A 528 -10.47 7.22 -0.12
N LEU A 529 -10.94 8.43 0.22
CA LEU A 529 -11.17 9.50 -0.76
C LEU A 529 -9.87 10.17 -1.23
N ARG A 530 -8.76 9.97 -0.52
CA ARG A 530 -7.41 10.37 -0.94
C ARG A 530 -6.46 9.17 -0.93
N SER A 531 -5.19 9.40 -0.61
CA SER A 531 -4.14 8.38 -0.62
C SER A 531 -4.28 7.40 0.56
N GLY A 532 -3.86 6.15 0.40
CA GLY A 532 -3.94 5.15 1.49
C GLY A 532 -3.05 5.52 2.67
N VAL A 533 -1.76 5.73 2.40
CA VAL A 533 -0.75 6.21 3.36
C VAL A 533 -0.05 7.43 2.80
N VAL A 534 0.11 8.47 3.61
CA VAL A 534 0.85 9.69 3.27
C VAL A 534 2.03 9.86 4.22
N VAL A 535 3.21 10.13 3.67
CA VAL A 535 4.45 10.37 4.43
C VAL A 535 5.07 11.69 3.97
N LEU A 536 5.14 12.69 4.86
CA LEU A 536 5.63 14.01 4.49
C LEU A 536 6.37 14.79 5.57
N GLY A 537 7.15 15.79 5.17
CA GLY A 537 7.87 16.70 6.06
C GLY A 537 8.86 15.95 6.95
N ASN A 538 9.82 15.24 6.35
CA ASN A 538 10.76 14.35 7.06
C ASN A 538 10.09 13.22 7.86
N GLY A 539 8.81 12.90 7.58
CA GLY A 539 8.16 11.70 8.10
C GLY A 539 8.93 10.44 7.68
N LYS A 540 9.00 9.47 8.57
CA LYS A 540 9.65 8.17 8.38
C LYS A 540 8.60 7.07 8.51
N GLY A 541 8.99 5.91 9.01
CA GLY A 541 8.11 4.79 9.28
C GLY A 541 8.42 3.58 8.42
N ALA A 542 8.01 2.42 8.93
CA ALA A 542 8.12 1.14 8.26
C ALA A 542 6.74 0.64 7.88
N ILE A 543 6.45 0.55 6.58
CA ILE A 543 5.16 0.13 6.04
C ILE A 543 5.38 -1.26 5.44
N ARG A 544 4.96 -2.32 6.13
CA ARG A 544 5.28 -3.71 5.76
C ARG A 544 4.06 -4.63 5.67
N SER A 545 4.04 -5.52 4.68
CA SER A 545 3.02 -6.58 4.58
C SER A 545 1.58 -6.09 4.66
N ASN A 546 1.28 -4.86 4.23
CA ASN A 546 -0.07 -4.30 4.21
C ASN A 546 -0.79 -4.57 2.89
N GLN A 547 -2.12 -4.59 2.94
CA GLN A 547 -2.99 -4.53 1.77
C GLN A 547 -3.52 -3.11 1.60
N ILE A 548 -3.11 -2.42 0.53
CA ILE A 548 -3.49 -1.03 0.26
C ILE A 548 -4.22 -0.98 -1.08
N TYR A 549 -5.52 -0.70 -1.09
CA TYR A 549 -6.30 -0.86 -2.33
C TYR A 549 -7.53 0.04 -2.47
N ASN A 550 -8.05 0.19 -3.68
CA ASN A 550 -9.27 0.97 -3.95
C ASN A 550 -9.26 2.42 -3.41
N ASN A 551 -8.09 3.01 -3.18
CA ASN A 551 -7.98 4.41 -2.78
C ASN A 551 -8.08 5.30 -4.03
N LYS A 552 -8.68 6.50 -3.89
CA LYS A 552 -8.90 7.41 -5.02
C LYS A 552 -7.63 8.09 -5.54
N GLU A 553 -6.63 8.28 -4.67
CA GLU A 553 -5.32 8.78 -5.06
C GLU A 553 -4.28 7.63 -4.97
N ALA A 554 -3.05 7.93 -4.55
CA ALA A 554 -1.98 6.95 -4.50
C ALA A 554 -2.20 5.94 -3.37
N GLY A 555 -1.74 4.70 -3.55
CA GLY A 555 -1.69 3.74 -2.44
C GLY A 555 -0.79 4.26 -1.31
N VAL A 556 0.44 4.61 -1.67
CA VAL A 556 1.41 5.28 -0.77
C VAL A 556 1.92 6.55 -1.44
N TYR A 557 1.84 7.68 -0.75
CA TYR A 557 2.31 8.96 -1.24
C TYR A 557 3.43 9.52 -0.35
N ILE A 558 4.61 9.71 -0.93
CA ILE A 558 5.80 10.25 -0.27
C ILE A 558 6.10 11.63 -0.85
N LEU A 559 6.16 12.66 0.01
CA LEU A 559 6.40 14.03 -0.41
C LEU A 559 7.17 14.85 0.63
N PHE A 560 7.71 16.00 0.23
CA PHE A 560 8.40 16.96 1.11
C PHE A 560 9.44 16.30 2.03
N SER A 561 10.44 15.64 1.42
CA SER A 561 11.53 14.95 2.13
C SER A 561 11.11 13.80 3.04
N GLY A 562 9.88 13.28 2.91
CA GLY A 562 9.48 12.01 3.52
C GLY A 562 10.44 10.88 3.12
N ASN A 563 10.75 9.96 4.04
CA ASN A 563 11.74 8.90 3.84
C ASN A 563 11.34 7.59 4.55
N PRO A 564 10.25 6.93 4.13
CA PRO A 564 9.81 5.67 4.72
C PRO A 564 10.54 4.45 4.13
N VAL A 565 10.42 3.32 4.82
CA VAL A 565 10.70 1.99 4.27
C VAL A 565 9.38 1.32 3.93
N VAL A 566 9.15 1.02 2.65
CA VAL A 566 7.93 0.40 2.13
C VAL A 566 8.30 -0.98 1.61
N SER A 567 7.95 -2.05 2.33
CA SER A 567 8.40 -3.41 1.98
C SER A 567 7.33 -4.49 2.01
N GLY A 568 7.29 -5.36 1.00
CA GLY A 568 6.42 -6.54 1.03
C GLY A 568 4.91 -6.23 1.02
N ASN A 569 4.49 -5.03 0.61
CA ASN A 569 3.07 -4.67 0.58
C ASN A 569 2.40 -5.11 -0.72
N HIS A 570 1.09 -5.33 -0.66
CA HIS A 570 0.23 -5.52 -1.84
C HIS A 570 -0.57 -4.23 -2.08
N ILE A 571 -0.26 -3.53 -3.17
CA ILE A 571 -0.86 -2.24 -3.51
C ILE A 571 -1.60 -2.35 -4.84
N PHE A 572 -2.93 -2.27 -4.82
CA PHE A 572 -3.71 -2.62 -6.01
C PHE A 572 -5.04 -1.89 -6.18
N GLN A 573 -5.55 -1.85 -7.42
CA GLN A 573 -6.87 -1.31 -7.74
C GLN A 573 -7.10 0.14 -7.29
N GLY A 574 -6.03 0.94 -7.13
CA GLY A 574 -6.13 2.38 -6.90
C GLY A 574 -6.49 3.14 -8.16
N LEU A 575 -7.14 4.31 -8.01
CA LEU A 575 -7.50 5.17 -9.14
C LEU A 575 -6.35 6.08 -9.61
N ALA A 576 -5.22 6.12 -8.91
CA ALA A 576 -4.01 6.82 -9.31
C ALA A 576 -2.80 5.86 -9.40
N ALA A 577 -1.60 6.33 -9.04
CA ALA A 577 -0.41 5.50 -8.96
C ALA A 577 -0.45 4.55 -7.75
N GLY A 578 0.18 3.38 -7.83
CA GLY A 578 0.36 2.53 -6.65
C GLY A 578 1.20 3.22 -5.58
N ILE A 579 2.38 3.72 -5.98
CA ILE A 579 3.25 4.54 -5.13
C ILE A 579 3.63 5.83 -5.88
N ALA A 580 3.46 6.97 -5.23
CA ALA A 580 3.89 8.27 -5.75
C ALA A 580 5.00 8.87 -4.87
N ILE A 581 6.06 9.40 -5.49
CA ILE A 581 7.20 10.03 -4.82
C ILE A 581 7.45 11.39 -5.48
N ASN A 582 7.11 12.46 -4.77
CA ASN A 582 7.18 13.84 -5.27
C ASN A 582 7.94 14.76 -4.30
N GLU A 583 8.24 15.98 -4.74
CA GLU A 583 8.75 17.08 -3.89
C GLU A 583 9.92 16.65 -2.98
N ASN A 584 11.00 16.14 -3.60
CA ASN A 584 12.18 15.59 -2.93
C ASN A 584 11.92 14.42 -1.97
N GLY A 585 10.80 13.70 -2.14
CA GLY A 585 10.53 12.46 -1.43
C GLY A 585 11.61 11.42 -1.67
N ARG A 586 11.97 10.67 -0.61
CA ARG A 586 12.98 9.61 -0.60
C ARG A 586 12.36 8.34 -0.03
N GLY A 587 13.10 7.25 0.03
CA GLY A 587 12.63 6.03 0.68
C GLY A 587 13.22 4.77 0.07
N ILE A 588 13.09 3.67 0.81
CA ILE A 588 13.44 2.33 0.34
C ILE A 588 12.14 1.59 0.05
N ILE A 589 11.90 1.29 -1.21
CA ILE A 589 10.69 0.63 -1.69
C ILE A 589 11.10 -0.72 -2.24
N THR A 590 10.79 -1.81 -1.53
CA THR A 590 11.32 -3.14 -1.88
C THR A 590 10.34 -4.28 -1.74
N GLU A 591 10.41 -5.27 -2.65
CA GLU A 591 9.59 -6.50 -2.56
C GLU A 591 8.07 -6.26 -2.53
N ASN A 592 7.59 -5.10 -3.00
CA ASN A 592 6.16 -4.81 -3.06
C ASN A 592 5.54 -5.40 -4.34
N VAL A 593 4.27 -5.80 -4.24
CA VAL A 593 3.44 -6.19 -5.38
C VAL A 593 2.48 -5.05 -5.69
N ILE A 594 2.70 -4.39 -6.82
CA ILE A 594 1.97 -3.21 -7.26
C ILE A 594 1.23 -3.54 -8.55
N ARG A 595 -0.10 -3.63 -8.50
CA ARG A 595 -0.87 -4.12 -9.65
C ARG A 595 -2.23 -3.48 -9.85
N GLU A 596 -2.75 -3.52 -11.08
CA GLU A 596 -4.12 -3.09 -11.40
C GLU A 596 -4.46 -1.63 -11.01
N ASN A 597 -3.46 -0.76 -10.89
CA ASN A 597 -3.64 0.67 -10.64
C ASN A 597 -3.90 1.43 -11.95
N GLN A 598 -4.67 2.52 -11.91
CA GLN A 598 -5.16 3.20 -13.11
C GLN A 598 -4.12 4.06 -13.84
N TRP A 599 -3.31 4.86 -13.13
CA TRP A 599 -2.41 5.86 -13.76
C TRP A 599 -0.94 5.44 -13.84
N GLY A 600 -0.49 4.52 -12.99
CA GLY A 600 0.84 3.93 -13.06
C GLY A 600 1.14 3.02 -11.88
N GLY A 601 2.17 2.18 -11.98
CA GLY A 601 2.64 1.41 -10.84
C GLY A 601 3.34 2.30 -9.83
N VAL A 602 4.44 2.92 -10.25
CA VAL A 602 5.26 3.84 -9.45
C VAL A 602 5.48 5.14 -10.22
N ASP A 603 5.24 6.29 -9.60
CA ASP A 603 5.43 7.62 -10.19
C ASP A 603 6.43 8.45 -9.37
N ILE A 604 7.52 8.89 -10.01
CA ILE A 604 8.64 9.62 -9.38
C ILE A 604 8.80 10.97 -10.07
N ARG A 605 8.51 12.08 -9.37
CA ARG A 605 8.59 13.43 -9.96
C ARG A 605 9.22 14.45 -9.02
N ARG A 606 9.51 15.63 -9.57
CA ARG A 606 9.83 16.85 -8.81
C ARG A 606 10.93 16.63 -7.76
N GLY A 607 12.06 16.07 -8.20
CA GLY A 607 13.20 15.80 -7.33
C GLY A 607 13.10 14.53 -6.48
N GLY A 608 12.02 13.74 -6.60
CA GLY A 608 11.92 12.45 -5.93
C GLY A 608 13.13 11.55 -6.23
N ASP A 609 13.71 10.95 -5.18
CA ASP A 609 14.95 10.16 -5.25
C ASP A 609 14.85 8.87 -4.42
N PRO A 610 13.98 7.92 -4.81
CA PRO A 610 13.80 6.66 -4.09
C PRO A 610 14.85 5.61 -4.46
N ILE A 611 14.97 4.57 -3.63
CA ILE A 611 15.56 3.27 -3.99
C ILE A 611 14.40 2.29 -4.22
N LEU A 612 14.15 1.94 -5.48
CA LEU A 612 13.13 0.98 -5.89
C LEU A 612 13.83 -0.35 -6.21
N LYS A 613 13.66 -1.37 -5.35
CA LYS A 613 14.41 -2.63 -5.45
C LYS A 613 13.55 -3.89 -5.38
N ASN A 614 13.68 -4.81 -6.33
CA ASN A 614 13.02 -6.13 -6.31
C ASN A 614 11.48 -6.06 -6.19
N ASN A 615 10.82 -5.03 -6.73
CA ASN A 615 9.37 -4.91 -6.72
C ASN A 615 8.74 -5.60 -7.95
N TYR A 616 7.50 -6.04 -7.81
CA TYR A 616 6.67 -6.62 -8.86
C TYR A 616 5.63 -5.59 -9.27
N ILE A 617 5.81 -4.99 -10.45
CA ILE A 617 4.98 -3.89 -10.96
C ILE A 617 4.29 -4.37 -12.22
N CYS A 618 3.02 -4.75 -12.09
CA CYS A 618 2.37 -5.52 -13.13
C CYS A 618 0.88 -5.29 -13.31
N TYR A 619 0.36 -5.63 -14.49
CA TYR A 619 -1.07 -5.55 -14.80
C TYR A 619 -1.67 -4.16 -14.54
N GLY A 620 -0.86 -3.11 -14.59
CA GLY A 620 -1.32 -1.72 -14.52
C GLY A 620 -2.10 -1.33 -15.77
N TYR A 621 -3.05 -0.40 -15.62
CA TYR A 621 -3.83 0.11 -16.76
C TYR A 621 -3.11 1.23 -17.54
N SER A 622 -1.91 1.60 -17.10
CA SER A 622 -1.03 2.62 -17.67
C SER A 622 0.42 2.11 -17.65
N ASP A 623 1.41 2.99 -17.56
CA ASP A 623 2.83 2.66 -17.48
C ASP A 623 3.21 1.98 -16.15
N GLY A 624 4.22 1.11 -16.17
CA GLY A 624 4.72 0.44 -14.98
C GLY A 624 5.42 1.42 -14.02
N VAL A 625 6.54 1.99 -14.47
CA VAL A 625 7.30 3.01 -13.72
C VAL A 625 7.39 4.29 -14.54
N VAL A 626 7.00 5.41 -13.94
CA VAL A 626 7.11 6.73 -14.53
C VAL A 626 8.15 7.54 -13.75
N VAL A 627 9.19 7.97 -14.44
CA VAL A 627 10.19 8.93 -13.93
C VAL A 627 9.92 10.26 -14.62
N GLY A 628 9.13 11.09 -13.97
CA GLY A 628 8.74 12.41 -14.46
C GLY A 628 9.81 13.48 -14.30
N GLU A 629 9.41 14.72 -14.57
CA GLU A 629 10.28 15.89 -14.55
C GLU A 629 11.13 15.95 -13.26
N ARG A 630 12.45 16.10 -13.41
CA ARG A 630 13.42 16.14 -12.30
C ARG A 630 13.43 14.89 -11.40
N GLY A 631 12.78 13.80 -11.81
CA GLY A 631 12.82 12.52 -11.10
C GLY A 631 14.21 11.90 -11.11
N ARG A 632 14.58 11.28 -9.98
CA ARG A 632 15.86 10.60 -9.76
C ARG A 632 15.60 9.22 -9.17
N GLY A 633 16.60 8.62 -8.55
CA GLY A 633 16.48 7.34 -7.88
C GLY A 633 17.21 6.19 -8.56
N VAL A 634 17.38 5.14 -7.76
CA VAL A 634 17.94 3.86 -8.20
C VAL A 634 16.79 2.87 -8.35
N ILE A 635 16.62 2.34 -9.55
CA ILE A 635 15.60 1.37 -9.91
C ILE A 635 16.34 0.08 -10.25
N GLU A 636 16.38 -0.86 -9.31
CA GLU A 636 17.25 -2.04 -9.36
C GLU A 636 16.46 -3.35 -9.24
N GLY A 637 16.69 -4.31 -10.15
CA GLY A 637 16.18 -5.68 -10.01
C GLY A 637 14.66 -5.81 -9.98
N ASN A 638 13.90 -4.81 -10.45
CA ASN A 638 12.44 -4.85 -10.44
C ASN A 638 11.89 -5.67 -11.60
N HIS A 639 10.74 -6.30 -11.37
CA HIS A 639 9.97 -7.04 -12.35
C HIS A 639 8.80 -6.18 -12.84
N VAL A 640 8.92 -5.60 -14.02
CA VAL A 640 7.94 -4.67 -14.60
C VAL A 640 7.31 -5.32 -15.83
N TYR A 641 6.06 -5.79 -15.69
CA TYR A 641 5.47 -6.64 -16.72
C TYR A 641 3.96 -6.55 -16.89
N CYS A 642 3.48 -6.85 -18.10
CA CYS A 642 2.05 -6.87 -18.43
C CYS A 642 1.30 -5.57 -18.10
N ASN A 643 1.98 -4.42 -18.12
CA ASN A 643 1.34 -3.12 -18.02
C ASN A 643 0.78 -2.72 -19.40
N LYS A 644 -0.38 -2.06 -19.42
CA LYS A 644 -1.03 -1.62 -20.67
C LYS A 644 -0.25 -0.52 -21.40
N GLY A 645 0.54 0.27 -20.68
CA GLY A 645 1.43 1.28 -21.24
C GLY A 645 2.84 0.75 -21.49
N CYS A 646 3.81 1.62 -21.27
CA CYS A 646 5.23 1.30 -21.25
C CYS A 646 5.60 0.52 -19.99
N GLY A 647 6.65 -0.28 -20.06
CA GLY A 647 7.26 -0.81 -18.84
C GLY A 647 7.81 0.32 -17.98
N VAL A 648 8.72 1.12 -18.55
CA VAL A 648 9.31 2.30 -17.90
C VAL A 648 9.23 3.51 -18.83
N TRP A 649 8.75 4.64 -18.31
CA TRP A 649 8.71 5.92 -19.01
C TRP A 649 9.60 6.93 -18.28
N VAL A 650 10.54 7.55 -18.99
CA VAL A 650 11.47 8.57 -18.47
C VAL A 650 11.23 9.91 -19.17
N MET A 651 11.08 11.01 -18.40
CA MET A 651 10.77 12.35 -18.90
C MET A 651 11.98 13.32 -18.82
N SER A 652 11.81 14.57 -19.28
CA SER A 652 12.84 15.60 -19.29
C SER A 652 13.46 15.90 -17.92
N SER A 653 14.76 16.20 -17.92
CA SER A 653 15.55 16.59 -16.75
C SER A 653 15.56 15.55 -15.63
N SER A 654 15.25 14.29 -15.96
CA SER A 654 15.30 13.18 -15.02
C SER A 654 16.62 12.41 -15.15
N LEU A 655 17.12 11.90 -14.03
CA LEU A 655 18.42 11.22 -13.96
C LEU A 655 18.32 9.88 -13.22
N PRO A 656 17.46 8.93 -13.68
CA PRO A 656 17.35 7.62 -13.04
C PRO A 656 18.55 6.72 -13.33
N GLN A 657 18.80 5.78 -12.42
CA GLN A 657 19.66 4.62 -12.65
C GLN A 657 18.81 3.35 -12.74
N LEU A 658 18.68 2.80 -13.94
CA LEU A 658 17.95 1.55 -14.21
C LEU A 658 18.96 0.40 -14.29
N LEU A 659 19.00 -0.44 -13.26
CA LEU A 659 20.03 -1.48 -13.08
C LEU A 659 19.38 -2.87 -12.98
N GLY A 660 19.67 -3.78 -13.92
CA GLY A 660 19.29 -5.19 -13.74
C GLY A 660 17.79 -5.47 -13.70
N ASN A 661 16.93 -4.60 -14.24
CA ASN A 661 15.48 -4.78 -14.20
C ASN A 661 14.99 -5.75 -15.29
N TYR A 662 13.88 -6.43 -15.01
CA TYR A 662 13.15 -7.27 -15.97
C TYR A 662 11.93 -6.51 -16.46
N ILE A 663 12.03 -5.93 -17.65
CA ILE A 663 11.00 -5.10 -18.28
C ILE A 663 10.40 -5.89 -19.45
N ILE A 664 9.40 -6.70 -19.14
CA ILE A 664 8.94 -7.76 -20.05
C ILE A 664 7.44 -7.74 -20.30
N HIS A 665 6.98 -8.16 -21.47
CA HIS A 665 5.55 -8.37 -21.74
C HIS A 665 4.65 -7.12 -21.54
N ASN A 666 5.17 -5.90 -21.65
CA ASN A 666 4.34 -4.68 -21.59
C ASN A 666 3.72 -4.41 -22.97
N CYS A 667 2.53 -3.83 -23.00
CA CYS A 667 1.76 -3.70 -24.25
C CYS A 667 2.34 -2.67 -25.23
N MET A 668 3.13 -1.70 -24.75
CA MET A 668 3.77 -0.69 -25.60
C MET A 668 5.29 -0.86 -25.60
N TYR A 669 6.04 0.19 -25.26
CA TYR A 669 7.49 0.18 -25.20
C TYR A 669 7.98 -0.56 -23.95
N GLY A 670 9.12 -1.24 -24.05
CA GLY A 670 9.80 -1.74 -22.85
C GLY A 670 10.25 -0.56 -21.99
N LEU A 671 11.18 0.23 -22.52
CA LEU A 671 11.67 1.47 -21.92
C LEU A 671 11.55 2.61 -22.94
N ALA A 672 10.90 3.70 -22.54
CA ALA A 672 10.79 4.91 -23.33
C ALA A 672 11.44 6.11 -22.63
N VAL A 673 12.32 6.82 -23.35
CA VAL A 673 13.04 7.99 -22.84
C VAL A 673 12.65 9.21 -23.68
N PHE A 674 11.88 10.11 -23.07
CA PHE A 674 11.38 11.35 -23.66
C PHE A 674 11.91 12.57 -22.90
N CYS A 675 13.06 13.11 -23.32
CA CYS A 675 13.65 14.27 -22.67
C CYS A 675 13.72 15.45 -23.66
N ARG A 676 12.71 16.31 -23.69
CA ARG A 676 12.74 17.57 -24.43
C ARG A 676 13.05 18.73 -23.50
N LYS A 677 14.12 19.46 -23.79
CA LYS A 677 14.35 20.79 -23.24
C LYS A 677 13.53 21.78 -24.06
N ASP A 678 12.42 22.26 -23.51
CA ASP A 678 11.73 23.40 -24.10
C ASP A 678 12.67 24.63 -23.99
N PRO A 679 13.00 25.31 -25.09
CA PRO A 679 13.60 26.62 -25.00
C PRO A 679 12.53 27.60 -24.52
N GLU A 680 12.80 28.30 -23.42
CA GLU A 680 12.03 29.45 -22.93
C GLU A 680 10.61 29.16 -22.36
N ASN A 681 10.51 28.59 -21.14
CA ASN A 681 9.35 28.87 -20.28
C ASN A 681 9.49 28.48 -18.79
N ILE A 682 10.60 28.83 -18.14
CA ILE A 682 10.81 28.50 -16.70
C ILE A 682 10.08 29.46 -15.74
N GLU A 683 9.38 30.50 -16.21
CA GLU A 683 8.70 31.44 -15.29
C GLU A 683 7.21 31.73 -15.58
N ALA A 684 6.53 31.00 -16.46
CA ALA A 684 5.12 31.30 -16.80
C ALA A 684 4.15 30.10 -16.87
N ARG A 685 4.52 28.93 -16.32
CA ARG A 685 3.65 27.73 -16.34
C ARG A 685 3.53 27.01 -15.01
N GLU A 686 3.74 27.72 -13.91
CA GLU A 686 3.14 27.35 -12.62
C GLU A 686 1.63 27.63 -12.71
N GLY A 687 0.83 26.56 -12.78
CA GLY A 687 -0.63 26.65 -12.84
C GLY A 687 -1.21 26.34 -14.22
N ASN A 688 -1.08 25.10 -14.68
CA ASN A 688 -2.15 24.39 -15.41
C ASN A 688 -1.69 22.99 -15.84
N TRP A 689 -1.99 21.99 -15.01
CA TRP A 689 -2.52 20.71 -15.48
C TRP A 689 -3.65 20.27 -14.55
N ALA A 690 -4.77 19.95 -15.18
CA ALA A 690 -6.09 19.81 -14.59
C ALA A 690 -6.18 18.58 -13.68
N GLY A 691 -6.19 18.84 -12.37
CA GLY A 691 -7.07 18.10 -11.46
C GLY A 691 -8.48 18.65 -11.69
N GLN A 692 -9.35 17.86 -12.31
CA GLN A 692 -10.71 18.28 -12.63
C GLN A 692 -11.56 18.27 -11.36
N GLU A 693 -11.80 19.46 -10.80
CA GLU A 693 -12.95 19.73 -9.95
C GLU A 693 -14.25 19.60 -10.76
N GLY A 694 -15.33 19.33 -10.03
CA GLY A 694 -16.56 18.73 -10.53
C GLY A 694 -17.35 19.54 -11.57
N ILE A 695 -18.12 18.79 -12.36
CA ILE A 695 -19.27 19.30 -13.10
C ILE A 695 -20.52 18.63 -12.52
N GLY A 696 -21.25 19.38 -11.71
CA GLY A 696 -22.70 19.28 -11.66
C GLY A 696 -23.28 20.41 -12.53
N GLY A 697 -24.30 20.10 -13.32
CA GLY A 697 -25.11 21.09 -14.02
C GLY A 697 -26.57 20.63 -14.01
N ASP A 698 -27.46 21.41 -13.38
CA ASP A 698 -28.31 22.35 -14.12
C ASP A 698 -29.28 23.12 -13.20
N GLY A 699 -29.43 24.42 -13.49
CA GLY A 699 -30.74 25.08 -13.50
C GLY A 699 -31.16 26.03 -12.36
N ILE A 700 -31.26 27.32 -12.74
CA ILE A 700 -32.34 28.29 -12.40
C ILE A 700 -32.10 29.30 -11.25
N SER A 701 -31.76 30.53 -11.70
CA SER A 701 -32.13 31.89 -11.27
C SER A 701 -32.60 32.23 -9.83
N GLY A 702 -32.06 33.33 -9.31
CA GLY A 702 -32.89 34.41 -8.74
C GLY A 702 -32.68 34.81 -7.27
N GLU A 703 -32.17 36.04 -7.10
CA GLU A 703 -32.43 36.98 -6.00
C GLU A 703 -31.79 36.83 -4.59
N ARG A 704 -31.02 37.89 -4.28
CA ARG A 704 -30.70 38.54 -2.98
C ARG A 704 -31.47 38.06 -1.74
N ARG A 705 -30.74 37.87 -0.62
CA ARG A 705 -30.94 38.57 0.67
C ARG A 705 -29.86 38.22 1.70
N GLU A 706 -29.49 39.24 2.47
CA GLU A 706 -28.66 39.20 3.69
C GLU A 706 -29.40 38.47 4.84
N GLY A 707 -28.64 37.83 5.73
CA GLY A 707 -29.16 37.29 7.00
C GLY A 707 -28.24 36.22 7.62
N GLU A 708 -27.81 36.46 8.85
CA GLU A 708 -26.79 35.74 9.63
C GLU A 708 -27.12 34.27 9.98
N GLY A 709 -26.06 33.45 10.14
CA GLY A 709 -26.13 32.13 10.78
C GLY A 709 -24.84 31.31 10.60
N ARG A 710 -24.00 31.30 11.64
CA ARG A 710 -22.72 30.57 11.76
C ARG A 710 -22.89 29.05 11.66
N GLU A 711 -21.96 28.35 11.02
CA GLU A 711 -21.33 27.09 11.51
C GLU A 711 -20.19 26.59 10.58
N GLY A 712 -18.95 26.72 11.04
CA GLY A 712 -18.02 25.59 11.18
C GLY A 712 -17.40 24.89 9.95
N GLN A 713 -16.87 25.62 8.96
CA GLN A 713 -15.78 25.10 8.12
C GLN A 713 -14.45 25.33 8.86
N GLU A 714 -13.94 24.31 9.56
CA GLU A 714 -12.56 24.35 10.06
C GLU A 714 -11.60 24.11 8.90
N ASN A 715 -10.99 25.22 8.50
CA ASN A 715 -10.05 25.38 7.41
C ASN A 715 -8.76 24.59 7.63
N PHE A 716 -8.16 24.18 6.51
CA PHE A 716 -6.79 23.70 6.33
C PHE A 716 -5.73 24.80 6.56
N ASN A 717 -5.97 25.73 7.49
CA ASN A 717 -5.07 26.83 7.82
C ASN A 717 -4.78 26.82 9.33
N ASP A 718 -3.84 25.97 9.73
CA ASP A 718 -2.95 26.29 10.86
C ASP A 718 -1.61 26.68 10.24
N GLU A 719 -1.56 27.91 9.71
CA GLU A 719 -0.32 28.61 9.40
C GLU A 719 0.30 29.15 10.67
N GLY A 720 1.63 29.06 10.77
CA GLY A 720 2.36 29.74 11.84
C GLY A 720 3.80 29.31 12.06
N GLU A 721 4.36 28.31 11.37
CA GLU A 721 5.80 27.97 11.46
C GLU A 721 6.30 27.33 10.15
N LEU A 722 6.27 28.10 9.06
CA LEU A 722 6.77 27.68 7.74
C LEU A 722 8.05 28.42 7.29
N PHE A 723 8.66 29.23 8.16
CA PHE A 723 9.93 29.91 7.89
C PHE A 723 10.80 30.07 9.14
N ALA A 724 11.37 28.96 9.58
CA ALA A 724 12.61 28.87 10.34
C ALA A 724 13.02 27.39 10.28
N TRP A 725 14.24 27.01 10.63
CA TRP A 725 14.72 25.62 10.62
C TRP A 725 15.15 25.09 9.23
N GLU A 726 15.85 25.93 8.47
CA GLU A 726 16.94 25.49 7.56
C GLU A 726 18.30 25.43 8.29
N SER A 727 18.32 25.67 9.60
CA SER A 727 19.53 25.66 10.40
C SER A 727 19.33 24.71 11.57
N ASP A 728 20.22 23.75 11.68
CA ASP A 728 20.35 22.73 12.74
C ASP A 728 19.63 21.42 12.43
N LEU A 729 20.23 20.58 11.57
CA LEU A 729 20.40 19.12 11.74
C LEU A 729 21.19 18.46 10.58
N ASP A 730 22.25 19.14 10.08
CA ASP A 730 23.09 18.62 8.99
C ASP A 730 24.18 17.61 9.43
N SER A 731 24.19 17.12 10.67
CA SER A 731 25.34 16.34 11.17
C SER A 731 25.21 14.81 11.11
N GLU A 732 24.05 14.23 10.76
CA GLU A 732 23.87 12.76 10.71
C GLU A 732 23.47 12.22 9.32
N ASP A 733 23.04 13.08 8.38
CA ASP A 733 22.55 12.68 7.04
C ASP A 733 23.68 12.46 5.99
N GLU A 734 24.94 12.70 6.37
CA GLU A 734 26.10 12.49 5.49
C GLU A 734 26.44 11.01 5.24
N ARG A 735 25.99 10.06 6.08
CA ARG A 735 26.35 8.63 5.90
C ARG A 735 25.63 7.94 4.74
N HIS A 736 24.52 8.49 4.23
CA HIS A 736 23.80 7.94 3.07
C HIS A 736 23.96 8.78 1.79
N SER A 737 24.55 9.98 1.91
CA SER A 737 24.74 10.93 0.81
C SER A 737 26.10 10.81 0.11
N ALA A 738 26.88 9.76 0.40
CA ALA A 738 28.14 9.44 -0.29
C ALA A 738 27.94 8.90 -1.74
N ARG A 739 26.84 9.28 -2.40
CA ARG A 739 26.57 8.91 -3.79
C ARG A 739 27.21 9.94 -4.70
N ARG A 740 28.09 9.48 -5.60
CA ARG A 740 28.67 10.31 -6.66
C ARG A 740 27.55 11.07 -7.37
N SER A 741 27.75 12.35 -7.63
CA SER A 741 26.79 13.17 -8.38
C SER A 741 26.51 12.52 -9.74
N ILE A 742 25.28 12.04 -9.91
CA ILE A 742 24.82 11.43 -11.17
C ILE A 742 24.54 12.59 -12.12
N SER A 743 25.32 12.67 -13.19
CA SER A 743 25.19 13.70 -14.23
C SER A 743 24.49 13.23 -15.49
N VAL A 744 24.29 11.90 -15.64
CA VAL A 744 23.75 11.27 -16.85
C VAL A 744 22.86 10.09 -16.45
N ALA A 745 21.69 9.97 -17.07
CA ALA A 745 20.81 8.81 -16.89
C ALA A 745 21.50 7.51 -17.36
N LEU A 746 21.34 6.44 -16.59
CA LEU A 746 22.03 5.16 -16.81
C LEU A 746 21.01 4.02 -16.96
N VAL A 747 21.14 3.25 -18.02
CA VAL A 747 20.38 2.03 -18.30
C VAL A 747 21.39 0.89 -18.44
N GLU A 748 21.55 0.09 -17.39
CA GLU A 748 22.58 -0.94 -17.33
C GLU A 748 22.03 -2.33 -16.97
N SER A 749 22.47 -3.35 -17.70
CA SER A 749 22.18 -4.77 -17.40
C SER A 749 20.70 -5.13 -17.31
N ASN A 750 19.80 -4.34 -17.92
CA ASN A 750 18.37 -4.63 -17.92
C ASN A 750 18.02 -5.67 -19.00
N CYS A 751 16.95 -6.41 -18.73
CA CYS A 751 16.33 -7.34 -19.68
C CYS A 751 15.02 -6.73 -20.19
N ILE A 752 14.97 -6.43 -21.49
CA ILE A 752 13.85 -5.74 -22.15
C ILE A 752 13.28 -6.64 -23.24
N SER A 753 12.24 -7.39 -22.89
CA SER A 753 11.84 -8.57 -23.67
C SER A 753 10.35 -8.67 -23.93
N TYR A 754 9.95 -9.20 -25.09
CA TYR A 754 8.54 -9.51 -25.38
C TYR A 754 7.56 -8.32 -25.25
N ASN A 755 8.02 -7.08 -25.39
CA ASN A 755 7.13 -5.92 -25.34
C ASN A 755 6.41 -5.71 -26.69
N GLY A 756 5.22 -5.12 -26.64
CA GLY A 756 4.30 -4.99 -27.78
C GLY A 756 4.72 -3.98 -28.85
N ALA A 757 5.72 -3.15 -28.58
CA ALA A 757 6.30 -2.21 -29.54
C ALA A 757 7.84 -2.28 -29.55
N VAL A 758 8.52 -1.13 -29.46
CA VAL A 758 9.99 -1.05 -29.41
C VAL A 758 10.50 -1.52 -28.04
N GLY A 759 11.64 -2.21 -28.01
CA GLY A 759 12.32 -2.53 -26.74
C GLY A 759 12.75 -1.27 -26.00
N LEU A 760 13.69 -0.52 -26.58
CA LEU A 760 14.15 0.78 -26.08
C LEU A 760 13.86 1.89 -27.09
N TYR A 761 13.02 2.85 -26.71
CA TYR A 761 12.68 4.03 -27.50
C TYR A 761 13.36 5.27 -26.91
N VAL A 762 14.08 6.05 -27.72
CA VAL A 762 14.81 7.25 -27.28
C VAL A 762 14.46 8.47 -28.15
N LYS A 763 13.93 9.50 -27.49
CA LYS A 763 13.67 10.83 -28.02
C LYS A 763 14.11 11.87 -26.98
N SER A 764 15.41 12.13 -26.95
CA SER A 764 16.08 12.87 -25.88
C SER A 764 16.92 14.04 -26.41
N SER A 765 17.04 15.08 -25.60
CA SER A 765 17.98 16.20 -25.78
C SER A 765 19.08 16.17 -24.72
N GLU A 766 19.11 15.13 -23.90
CA GLU A 766 20.04 14.90 -22.80
C GLU A 766 20.90 13.66 -23.08
N ALA A 767 22.08 13.59 -22.46
CA ALA A 767 22.96 12.45 -22.64
C ALA A 767 22.33 11.19 -22.00
N LEU A 768 22.49 10.05 -22.67
CA LEU A 768 21.97 8.77 -22.21
C LEU A 768 23.03 7.67 -22.37
N ASN A 769 23.20 6.87 -21.33
CA ASN A 769 24.15 5.77 -21.29
C ASN A 769 23.40 4.44 -21.19
N VAL A 770 23.54 3.59 -22.22
CA VAL A 770 22.86 2.30 -22.34
C VAL A 770 23.92 1.19 -22.46
N PHE A 771 24.16 0.49 -21.36
CA PHE A 771 25.25 -0.46 -21.21
C PHE A 771 24.76 -1.88 -20.93
N ALA A 772 25.28 -2.85 -21.65
CA ALA A 772 25.11 -4.27 -21.32
C ALA A 772 23.65 -4.73 -21.14
N ASN A 773 22.69 -4.14 -21.85
CA ASN A 773 21.29 -4.57 -21.79
C ASN A 773 21.01 -5.71 -22.76
N LEU A 774 20.09 -6.59 -22.38
CA LEU A 774 19.52 -7.62 -23.23
C LEU A 774 18.18 -7.12 -23.77
N VAL A 775 18.05 -7.03 -25.10
CA VAL A 775 16.85 -6.54 -25.78
C VAL A 775 16.41 -7.57 -26.82
N ASN A 776 15.40 -8.37 -26.49
CA ASN A 776 15.01 -9.50 -27.33
C ASN A 776 13.51 -9.69 -27.52
N SER A 777 13.13 -10.29 -28.65
CA SER A 777 11.76 -10.75 -28.90
C SER A 777 10.68 -9.68 -28.75
N ASN A 778 11.02 -8.39 -28.88
CA ASN A 778 10.04 -7.31 -28.90
C ASN A 778 9.35 -7.26 -30.27
N HIS A 779 8.09 -6.83 -30.33
CA HIS A 779 7.31 -6.84 -31.57
C HIS A 779 7.85 -5.85 -32.62
N GLY A 780 8.33 -4.69 -32.17
CA GLY A 780 8.96 -3.67 -32.99
C GLY A 780 10.48 -3.85 -33.14
N PRO A 781 11.21 -2.76 -33.42
CA PRO A 781 12.66 -2.77 -33.36
C PRO A 781 13.19 -3.00 -31.93
N GLY A 782 14.41 -3.50 -31.82
CA GLY A 782 15.09 -3.63 -30.54
C GLY A 782 15.33 -2.26 -29.89
N ILE A 783 16.11 -1.41 -30.53
CA ILE A 783 16.41 -0.05 -30.08
C ILE A 783 16.09 0.95 -31.19
N ALA A 784 15.33 2.00 -30.89
CA ALA A 784 15.05 3.11 -31.80
C ALA A 784 15.45 4.45 -31.17
N VAL A 785 16.37 5.18 -31.83
CA VAL A 785 16.80 6.52 -31.44
C VAL A 785 16.30 7.51 -32.48
N LEU A 786 15.21 8.22 -32.17
CA LEU A 786 14.53 9.11 -33.12
C LEU A 786 14.94 10.57 -33.00
N GLN A 787 15.37 10.99 -31.81
CA GLN A 787 15.87 12.34 -31.57
C GLN A 787 16.95 12.26 -30.48
N SER A 788 18.16 12.77 -30.76
CA SER A 788 19.29 12.78 -29.80
C SER A 788 20.22 13.96 -30.08
N SER A 789 20.00 15.11 -29.41
CA SER A 789 20.89 16.28 -29.58
C SER A 789 22.22 16.14 -28.83
N GLN A 790 22.20 15.45 -27.69
CA GLN A 790 23.40 15.03 -26.95
C GLN A 790 23.76 13.58 -27.32
N LEU A 791 24.93 13.13 -26.86
CA LEU A 791 25.42 11.79 -27.21
C LEU A 791 24.64 10.70 -26.47
N THR A 792 24.02 9.80 -27.24
CA THR A 792 23.49 8.52 -26.74
C THR A 792 24.52 7.41 -26.97
N ARG A 793 24.99 6.79 -25.89
CA ARG A 793 25.98 5.69 -25.95
C ARG A 793 25.27 4.35 -25.81
N LEU A 794 25.37 3.53 -26.85
CA LEU A 794 24.89 2.15 -26.87
C LEU A 794 26.12 1.23 -26.87
N VAL A 795 26.44 0.64 -25.72
CA VAL A 795 27.68 -0.14 -25.57
C VAL A 795 27.41 -1.53 -24.99
N ALA A 796 27.99 -2.56 -25.63
CA ALA A 796 27.93 -3.95 -25.18
C ALA A 796 26.50 -4.51 -24.99
N ASN A 797 25.51 -3.98 -25.68
CA ASN A 797 24.13 -4.49 -25.63
C ASN A 797 23.96 -5.73 -26.53
N CYS A 798 23.06 -6.61 -26.13
CA CYS A 798 22.69 -7.83 -26.86
C CYS A 798 21.28 -7.67 -27.41
N ILE A 799 21.13 -7.53 -28.72
CA ILE A 799 19.88 -7.16 -29.39
C ILE A 799 19.50 -8.26 -30.37
N LEU A 800 18.52 -9.09 -30.04
CA LEU A 800 18.23 -10.26 -30.86
C LEU A 800 16.76 -10.62 -31.05
N GLU A 801 16.44 -11.23 -32.18
CA GLU A 801 15.12 -11.80 -32.47
C GLU A 801 13.94 -10.81 -32.32
N ASN A 802 14.17 -9.51 -32.52
CA ASN A 802 13.10 -8.52 -32.53
C ASN A 802 12.33 -8.55 -33.86
N GLY A 803 11.04 -8.23 -33.81
CA GLY A 803 10.10 -8.35 -34.93
C GLY A 803 10.36 -7.38 -36.09
N ARG A 804 11.19 -6.35 -35.89
CA ARG A 804 11.67 -5.44 -36.95
C ARG A 804 13.21 -5.33 -36.93
N GLY A 805 13.77 -4.12 -37.10
CA GLY A 805 15.22 -3.91 -37.10
C GLY A 805 15.86 -4.09 -35.72
N GLY A 806 17.17 -4.33 -35.68
CA GLY A 806 17.92 -4.41 -34.42
C GLY A 806 18.07 -3.03 -33.79
N VAL A 807 18.83 -2.14 -34.43
CA VAL A 807 19.02 -0.74 -34.02
C VAL A 807 18.63 0.19 -35.17
N THR A 808 17.78 1.16 -34.89
CA THR A 808 17.40 2.23 -35.82
C THR A 808 17.80 3.58 -35.24
N VAL A 809 18.49 4.41 -36.03
CA VAL A 809 18.90 5.76 -35.66
C VAL A 809 18.44 6.74 -36.75
N GLU A 810 17.66 7.75 -36.37
CA GLU A 810 17.14 8.77 -37.28
C GLU A 810 18.15 9.89 -37.60
N LYS A 811 17.77 10.74 -38.55
CA LYS A 811 18.51 11.95 -38.92
C LYS A 811 18.77 12.86 -37.71
N ASP A 812 19.86 13.61 -37.75
CA ASP A 812 20.28 14.57 -36.72
C ASP A 812 20.52 13.99 -35.30
N CYS A 813 20.50 12.67 -35.14
CA CYS A 813 20.82 12.00 -33.88
C CYS A 813 22.33 11.83 -33.69
N ARG A 814 22.83 12.01 -32.46
CA ARG A 814 24.23 11.71 -32.08
C ARG A 814 24.32 10.40 -31.31
N VAL A 815 24.81 9.34 -31.95
CA VAL A 815 24.84 7.99 -31.35
C VAL A 815 26.20 7.31 -31.53
N GLU A 816 26.70 6.70 -30.45
CA GLU A 816 27.86 5.81 -30.47
C GLU A 816 27.39 4.37 -30.24
N LEU A 817 27.55 3.51 -31.24
CA LEU A 817 27.32 2.07 -31.14
C LEU A 817 28.67 1.37 -31.02
N ARG A 818 28.98 0.83 -29.83
CA ARG A 818 30.25 0.15 -29.59
C ARG A 818 30.11 -1.25 -28.99
N GLY A 819 30.69 -2.25 -29.64
CA GLY A 819 30.80 -3.58 -29.04
C GLY A 819 29.46 -4.30 -28.82
N ASN A 820 28.39 -3.93 -29.54
CA ASN A 820 27.07 -4.54 -29.41
C ASN A 820 26.97 -5.82 -30.25
N GLY A 821 26.22 -6.81 -29.76
CA GLY A 821 25.81 -7.99 -30.50
C GLY A 821 24.38 -7.84 -31.02
N ILE A 822 24.17 -7.93 -32.33
CA ILE A 822 22.90 -7.67 -33.01
C ILE A 822 22.53 -8.85 -33.91
N TYR A 823 21.58 -9.67 -33.47
CA TYR A 823 21.41 -11.04 -33.99
C TYR A 823 19.98 -11.37 -34.44
N GLY A 824 19.82 -11.93 -35.64
CA GLY A 824 18.57 -12.61 -36.00
C GLY A 824 17.29 -11.76 -35.98
N ASN A 825 17.41 -10.44 -36.11
CA ASN A 825 16.23 -9.55 -36.15
C ASN A 825 15.56 -9.63 -37.53
N SER A 826 14.24 -9.43 -37.60
CA SER A 826 13.45 -9.62 -38.83
C SER A 826 13.67 -8.52 -39.89
N GLY A 827 14.33 -7.42 -39.54
CA GLY A 827 14.67 -6.32 -40.44
C GLY A 827 16.18 -6.13 -40.62
N HIS A 828 16.61 -4.88 -40.83
CA HIS A 828 18.03 -4.51 -40.83
C HIS A 828 18.66 -4.74 -39.46
N GLY A 829 19.93 -5.16 -39.43
CA GLY A 829 20.67 -5.24 -38.16
C GLY A 829 20.83 -3.85 -37.54
N VAL A 830 21.43 -2.94 -38.30
CA VAL A 830 21.55 -1.51 -37.98
C VAL A 830 21.07 -0.68 -39.17
N SER A 831 20.15 0.26 -38.94
CA SER A 831 19.81 1.33 -39.88
C SER A 831 20.19 2.67 -39.24
N PHE A 832 21.09 3.42 -39.89
CA PHE A 832 21.74 4.58 -39.29
C PHE A 832 21.69 5.81 -40.21
N CYS A 833 20.91 6.81 -39.80
CA CYS A 833 20.71 8.07 -40.52
C CYS A 833 21.34 9.29 -39.82
N GLY A 834 21.97 9.10 -38.65
CA GLY A 834 22.49 10.17 -37.80
C GLY A 834 23.98 10.47 -37.96
N ASN A 835 24.58 11.09 -36.94
CA ASN A 835 26.02 11.34 -36.83
C ASN A 835 26.62 10.50 -35.69
N GLY A 836 27.84 10.00 -35.86
CA GLY A 836 28.52 9.26 -34.79
C GLY A 836 29.40 8.12 -35.28
N GLN A 837 29.41 7.02 -34.52
CA GLN A 837 30.33 5.91 -34.78
C GLN A 837 29.66 4.55 -34.53
N ILE A 838 29.95 3.58 -35.41
CA ILE A 838 29.58 2.18 -35.32
C ILE A 838 30.89 1.39 -35.27
N VAL A 839 31.33 1.02 -34.07
CA VAL A 839 32.68 0.47 -33.81
C VAL A 839 32.62 -0.88 -33.12
N GLU A 840 33.38 -1.87 -33.60
CA GLU A 840 33.56 -3.17 -32.93
C GLU A 840 32.24 -3.96 -32.70
N ASN A 841 31.19 -3.73 -33.49
CA ASN A 841 29.91 -4.44 -33.34
C ASN A 841 29.88 -5.77 -34.11
N ASP A 842 29.02 -6.67 -33.66
CA ASP A 842 28.79 -7.97 -34.24
C ASP A 842 27.35 -8.10 -34.74
N VAL A 843 27.15 -8.12 -36.05
CA VAL A 843 25.83 -8.01 -36.69
C VAL A 843 25.57 -9.23 -37.57
N ILE A 844 24.85 -10.23 -37.07
CA ILE A 844 24.75 -11.56 -37.69
C ILE A 844 23.30 -12.03 -37.85
N GLY A 845 22.96 -12.60 -39.01
CA GLY A 845 21.74 -13.36 -39.23
C GLY A 845 20.46 -12.53 -39.30
N ASN A 846 20.56 -11.20 -39.35
CA ASN A 846 19.41 -10.32 -39.55
C ASN A 846 18.85 -10.48 -40.98
N LEU A 847 17.53 -10.45 -41.16
CA LEU A 847 16.90 -10.77 -42.45
C LEU A 847 17.15 -9.70 -43.53
N GLY A 848 17.25 -8.42 -43.14
CA GLY A 848 17.59 -7.31 -44.04
C GLY A 848 19.09 -7.12 -44.26
N TYR A 849 19.48 -5.89 -44.63
CA TYR A 849 20.88 -5.45 -44.59
C TYR A 849 21.51 -5.59 -43.20
N GLY A 850 22.80 -5.92 -43.15
CA GLY A 850 23.55 -5.95 -41.90
C GLY A 850 23.62 -4.56 -41.27
N ILE A 851 24.33 -3.64 -41.94
CA ILE A 851 24.41 -2.23 -41.58
C ILE A 851 23.99 -1.40 -42.80
N GLN A 852 22.97 -0.58 -42.65
CA GLN A 852 22.54 0.41 -43.63
C GLN A 852 22.87 1.81 -43.08
N VAL A 853 23.54 2.62 -43.89
CA VAL A 853 23.87 4.00 -43.57
C VAL A 853 23.29 4.90 -44.65
N SER A 854 22.53 5.92 -44.28
CA SER A 854 21.96 6.88 -45.23
C SER A 854 21.98 8.32 -44.73
N GLY A 855 22.03 9.29 -45.64
CA GLY A 855 21.80 10.72 -45.34
C GLY A 855 22.64 11.38 -44.22
N SER A 856 23.84 10.85 -43.90
CA SER A 856 24.65 11.27 -42.75
C SER A 856 25.90 12.08 -43.13
N VAL A 857 26.26 13.07 -42.29
CA VAL A 857 27.32 14.07 -42.61
C VAL A 857 28.66 13.77 -41.93
N ASP A 858 28.71 12.89 -40.92
CA ASP A 858 29.97 12.37 -40.35
C ASP A 858 29.75 11.04 -39.60
N ILE A 859 30.02 9.92 -40.27
CA ILE A 859 29.86 8.58 -39.70
C ILE A 859 31.13 7.73 -39.85
N LYS A 860 31.51 7.02 -38.78
CA LYS A 860 32.64 6.08 -38.78
C LYS A 860 32.14 4.66 -38.55
N VAL A 861 32.28 3.79 -39.55
CA VAL A 861 31.94 2.37 -39.45
C VAL A 861 33.24 1.57 -39.40
N LEU A 862 33.67 1.19 -38.20
CA LEU A 862 35.02 0.68 -37.95
C LEU A 862 35.00 -0.72 -37.31
N ARG A 863 35.76 -1.66 -37.87
CA ARG A 863 36.07 -2.95 -37.22
C ARG A 863 34.83 -3.77 -36.82
N ASN A 864 33.76 -3.71 -37.61
CA ASN A 864 32.55 -4.50 -37.36
C ASN A 864 32.62 -5.86 -38.06
N ARG A 865 32.00 -6.87 -37.45
CA ARG A 865 31.77 -8.19 -38.05
C ARG A 865 30.33 -8.26 -38.54
N VAL A 866 30.11 -8.50 -39.83
CA VAL A 866 28.77 -8.43 -40.42
C VAL A 866 28.49 -9.63 -41.31
N GLN A 867 27.39 -10.34 -41.03
CA GLN A 867 26.86 -11.42 -41.86
C GLN A 867 25.32 -11.30 -41.94
N PRO A 868 24.75 -10.71 -43.01
CA PRO A 868 23.30 -10.66 -43.20
C PRO A 868 22.75 -12.04 -43.58
N ALA A 869 21.44 -12.28 -43.40
CA ALA A 869 20.81 -13.50 -43.88
C ALA A 869 20.48 -13.44 -45.38
N GLN A 870 19.82 -12.39 -45.85
CA GLN A 870 19.36 -12.28 -47.25
C GLN A 870 19.79 -10.96 -47.96
N GLY A 871 20.30 -9.95 -47.24
CA GLY A 871 20.72 -8.64 -47.80
C GLY A 871 22.24 -8.44 -48.01
N CYS A 872 22.63 -7.21 -48.38
CA CYS A 872 24.01 -6.70 -48.34
C CYS A 872 24.54 -6.60 -46.90
N ALA A 873 25.84 -6.80 -46.69
CA ALA A 873 26.43 -6.69 -45.35
C ALA A 873 26.52 -5.23 -44.91
N ILE A 874 27.09 -4.36 -45.74
CA ILE A 874 27.06 -2.90 -45.53
C ILE A 874 26.50 -2.23 -46.78
N SER A 875 25.50 -1.37 -46.61
CA SER A 875 24.93 -0.54 -47.68
C SER A 875 25.02 0.94 -47.31
N VAL A 876 25.60 1.75 -48.19
CA VAL A 876 25.72 3.21 -48.05
C VAL A 876 24.86 3.88 -49.12
N LEU A 877 23.78 4.54 -48.69
CA LEU A 877 22.74 5.10 -49.57
C LEU A 877 22.70 6.63 -49.49
N GLY A 878 22.73 7.30 -50.64
CA GLY A 878 22.74 8.76 -50.77
C GLY A 878 24.08 9.41 -50.38
N PRO A 879 24.14 10.75 -50.26
CA PRO A 879 25.36 11.48 -49.93
C PRO A 879 25.72 11.26 -48.46
N VAL A 880 26.66 10.35 -48.21
CA VAL A 880 27.19 10.06 -46.86
C VAL A 880 28.63 10.53 -46.78
N LYS A 881 28.95 11.35 -45.79
CA LYS A 881 30.32 11.74 -45.51
C LYS A 881 30.81 10.93 -44.32
N GLY A 882 31.82 10.09 -44.53
CA GLY A 882 32.22 9.12 -43.52
C GLY A 882 33.33 8.17 -43.95
N VAL A 883 33.73 7.30 -43.02
CA VAL A 883 34.79 6.30 -43.24
C VAL A 883 34.26 4.92 -42.88
N VAL A 884 34.31 3.99 -43.84
CA VAL A 884 34.02 2.57 -43.61
C VAL A 884 35.35 1.82 -43.69
N HIS A 885 35.85 1.37 -42.54
CA HIS A 885 37.21 0.88 -42.42
C HIS A 885 37.38 -0.38 -41.55
N ASP A 886 38.23 -1.30 -42.01
CA ASP A 886 38.62 -2.54 -41.32
C ASP A 886 37.43 -3.46 -40.94
N ASN A 887 36.33 -3.44 -41.70
CA ASN A 887 35.18 -4.31 -41.43
C ASN A 887 35.36 -5.71 -42.04
N LEU A 888 34.88 -6.73 -41.32
CA LEU A 888 34.89 -8.13 -41.75
C LEU A 888 33.49 -8.52 -42.24
N LEU A 889 33.33 -8.68 -43.56
CA LEU A 889 32.05 -8.96 -44.21
C LEU A 889 32.00 -10.41 -44.67
N PHE A 890 30.97 -11.14 -44.25
CA PHE A 890 30.77 -12.54 -44.57
C PHE A 890 29.53 -12.73 -45.42
N GLN A 891 29.62 -13.63 -46.40
CA GLN A 891 28.48 -13.98 -47.22
C GLN A 891 27.36 -14.63 -46.38
N GLY A 892 26.13 -14.16 -46.60
CA GLY A 892 24.92 -14.70 -46.02
C GLY A 892 24.45 -15.96 -46.74
N HIS A 893 23.13 -16.09 -46.95
CA HIS A 893 22.57 -17.24 -47.66
C HIS A 893 23.14 -17.36 -49.10
N PRO A 894 23.54 -18.57 -49.55
CA PRO A 894 24.13 -18.78 -50.89
C PRO A 894 23.26 -18.40 -52.08
N GLY A 895 21.95 -18.16 -51.88
CA GLY A 895 21.03 -17.68 -52.92
C GLY A 895 21.00 -16.15 -53.07
N SER A 896 21.63 -15.39 -52.18
CA SER A 896 21.69 -13.93 -52.27
C SER A 896 22.73 -13.51 -53.31
N LYS A 897 22.26 -12.92 -54.41
CA LYS A 897 23.11 -12.35 -55.49
C LYS A 897 23.57 -10.92 -55.20
N LYS A 898 23.19 -10.33 -54.05
CA LYS A 898 23.51 -8.94 -53.70
C LYS A 898 24.99 -8.80 -53.29
N THR A 899 25.61 -7.68 -53.66
CA THR A 899 26.99 -7.36 -53.26
C THR A 899 27.08 -7.17 -51.74
N LEU A 900 28.15 -7.69 -51.11
CA LEU A 900 28.29 -7.59 -49.66
C LEU A 900 28.58 -6.16 -49.18
N LEU A 901 29.18 -5.34 -50.04
CA LEU A 901 29.37 -3.91 -49.84
C LEU A 901 28.73 -3.17 -51.01
N HIS A 902 27.74 -2.33 -50.72
CA HIS A 902 27.05 -1.48 -51.69
C HIS A 902 27.26 -0.02 -51.33
N MET A 903 27.60 0.81 -52.32
CA MET A 903 27.76 2.25 -52.18
C MET A 903 27.20 2.91 -53.44
N ASP A 904 26.29 3.85 -53.27
CA ASP A 904 25.69 4.59 -54.40
C ASP A 904 26.74 5.33 -55.21
N LEU A 905 26.60 5.30 -56.54
CA LEU A 905 27.55 5.91 -57.49
C LEU A 905 27.71 7.43 -57.32
N CYS A 906 26.72 8.10 -56.72
CA CYS A 906 26.72 9.54 -56.45
C CYS A 906 27.44 9.94 -55.14
N ASN A 907 28.05 8.99 -54.42
CA ASN A 907 28.66 9.23 -53.12
C ASN A 907 30.20 9.32 -53.20
N GLU A 908 30.71 10.54 -53.42
CA GLU A 908 32.15 10.82 -53.47
C GLU A 908 32.78 11.10 -52.09
N SER A 909 31.95 11.31 -51.06
CA SER A 909 32.37 11.77 -49.73
C SER A 909 32.64 10.65 -48.73
N CYS A 910 32.25 9.41 -49.04
CA CYS A 910 32.47 8.24 -48.18
C CYS A 910 33.75 7.48 -48.61
N VAL A 911 34.65 7.24 -47.67
CA VAL A 911 35.92 6.55 -47.95
C VAL A 911 35.87 5.10 -47.46
N LEU A 912 35.98 4.16 -48.40
CA LEU A 912 36.09 2.72 -48.11
C LEU A 912 37.57 2.31 -48.02
N ARG A 913 38.03 1.77 -46.87
CA ARG A 913 39.44 1.32 -46.69
C ARG A 913 39.54 -0.02 -45.96
N ASN A 914 40.31 -0.96 -46.49
CA ASN A 914 40.67 -2.23 -45.81
C ASN A 914 39.48 -3.08 -45.33
N ASN A 915 38.33 -3.04 -46.01
CA ASN A 915 37.21 -3.95 -45.69
C ASN A 915 37.46 -5.32 -46.33
N SER A 916 37.45 -6.39 -45.54
CA SER A 916 37.69 -7.75 -46.03
C SER A 916 36.37 -8.47 -46.31
N ILE A 917 36.24 -9.06 -47.51
CA ILE A 917 35.05 -9.80 -47.94
C ILE A 917 35.39 -11.29 -47.99
N GLN A 918 34.64 -12.11 -47.26
CA GLN A 918 34.82 -13.56 -47.20
C GLN A 918 33.60 -14.29 -47.80
N GLY A 919 33.81 -15.01 -48.89
CA GLY A 919 32.79 -15.83 -49.57
C GLY A 919 32.89 -17.32 -49.25
N HIS A 920 31.86 -18.10 -49.65
CA HIS A 920 31.71 -19.53 -49.33
C HIS A 920 32.88 -20.45 -49.74
N ASN A 921 33.76 -20.03 -50.65
CA ASN A 921 34.83 -20.87 -51.20
C ASN A 921 36.15 -20.90 -50.41
N ASN A 922 36.30 -20.15 -49.32
CA ASN A 922 37.49 -20.26 -48.46
C ASN A 922 37.34 -21.34 -47.38
N ARG A 923 37.31 -22.61 -47.81
CA ARG A 923 37.23 -23.79 -46.92
C ARG A 923 38.49 -24.09 -46.10
N ARG A 924 39.51 -23.23 -46.10
CA ARG A 924 40.74 -23.42 -45.31
C ARG A 924 41.38 -22.08 -44.95
N TYR A 925 40.92 -21.43 -43.88
CA TYR A 925 41.82 -20.68 -43.01
C TYR A 925 41.41 -20.88 -41.56
N ASN A 926 42.41 -21.25 -40.76
CA ASN A 926 42.31 -21.72 -39.39
C ASN A 926 41.58 -20.74 -38.46
N CYS A 927 40.81 -21.34 -37.54
CA CYS A 927 40.37 -20.81 -36.26
C CYS A 927 41.54 -20.32 -35.38
N CYS A 928 42.22 -19.22 -35.75
CA CYS A 928 43.28 -18.62 -34.94
C CYS A 928 43.08 -17.13 -34.60
N PHE A 929 41.86 -16.60 -34.78
CA PHE A 929 41.46 -15.28 -34.23
C PHE A 929 40.45 -15.41 -33.06
N TYR A 930 40.36 -16.59 -32.45
CA TYR A 930 39.36 -16.90 -31.42
C TYR A 930 39.68 -16.40 -30.00
N ASN A 931 40.74 -15.62 -29.76
CA ASN A 931 41.19 -15.33 -28.39
C ASN A 931 41.55 -13.88 -28.03
N THR A 932 41.33 -12.88 -28.88
CA THR A 932 41.74 -11.49 -28.53
C THR A 932 40.58 -10.56 -28.16
N PHE A 933 39.35 -10.85 -28.60
CA PHE A 933 38.18 -10.01 -28.30
C PHE A 933 37.46 -10.40 -26.99
N ALA A 934 37.42 -11.69 -26.64
CA ALA A 934 36.83 -12.15 -25.38
C ALA A 934 37.67 -11.79 -24.14
N LEU A 935 38.99 -11.70 -24.30
CA LEU A 935 39.95 -11.41 -23.21
C LEU A 935 40.02 -9.94 -22.79
N ASN A 936 39.64 -9.00 -23.67
CA ASN A 936 39.60 -7.57 -23.31
C ASN A 936 38.33 -7.17 -22.56
N TYR A 937 37.20 -7.85 -22.80
CA TYR A 937 35.96 -7.65 -22.04
C TYR A 937 36.02 -8.24 -20.62
N THR A 938 36.79 -9.31 -20.40
CA THR A 938 37.05 -9.86 -19.05
C THR A 938 38.07 -9.04 -18.26
N LYS A 939 39.02 -8.35 -18.91
CA LYS A 939 39.98 -7.45 -18.23
C LYS A 939 39.35 -6.15 -17.70
N CYS A 940 38.33 -5.60 -18.37
CA CYS A 940 37.56 -4.48 -17.79
C CYS A 940 36.76 -4.86 -16.55
N LYS A 941 36.39 -6.14 -16.38
CA LYS A 941 35.76 -6.65 -15.14
C LYS A 941 36.76 -6.93 -14.00
N CYS A 942 38.03 -7.26 -14.29
CA CYS A 942 39.01 -7.56 -13.24
C CYS A 942 39.68 -6.33 -12.61
N SER A 943 39.68 -5.16 -13.26
CA SER A 943 40.31 -3.95 -12.71
C SER A 943 39.40 -3.13 -11.78
N ALA A 944 38.08 -3.37 -11.76
CA ALA A 944 37.13 -2.57 -10.98
C ALA A 944 36.49 -3.34 -9.80
N VAL A 945 36.68 -4.67 -9.73
CA VAL A 945 36.05 -5.54 -8.70
C VAL A 945 37.05 -6.04 -7.64
N LEU A 946 38.36 -5.81 -7.82
CA LEU A 946 39.41 -6.31 -6.91
C LEU A 946 39.96 -5.30 -5.89
N THR A 947 39.31 -4.14 -5.70
CA THR A 947 39.75 -3.13 -4.72
C THR A 947 38.83 -2.96 -3.51
N GLN A 948 37.95 -3.91 -3.21
CA GLN A 948 37.02 -3.79 -2.07
C GLN A 948 36.76 -5.08 -1.27
N ILE A 949 37.64 -6.08 -1.37
CA ILE A 949 37.62 -7.26 -0.49
C ILE A 949 39.04 -7.51 0.01
N CYS A 950 39.48 -6.74 1.03
CA CYS A 950 40.50 -7.12 2.01
C CYS A 950 40.78 -5.94 2.95
N SER A 951 39.93 -5.76 3.98
CA SER A 951 40.34 -5.15 5.25
C SER A 951 39.21 -5.23 6.28
N SER A 952 39.15 -6.34 7.02
CA SER A 952 38.74 -6.33 8.43
C SER A 952 39.92 -6.86 9.24
N PRO A 953 40.31 -6.21 10.35
CA PRO A 953 41.57 -6.48 11.01
C PRO A 953 41.43 -7.54 12.11
N PHE A 954 42.51 -8.29 12.33
CA PHE A 954 42.93 -8.69 13.67
C PHE A 954 43.50 -7.47 14.39
#